data_AF-V5FNV8-F1
#
_entry.id   AF-V5FNV8-F1
#
_cell.length_a   1.000
_cell.length_b   1.000
_cell.length_c   1.000
_cell.angle_alpha   90.00
_cell.angle_beta   90.00
_cell.angle_gamma   90.00
#
_symmetry.space_group_name_H-M   'P 1'
#
loop_
_entity.id
_entity.type
_entity.pdbx_description
1 polymer ?
#
loop_
_entity_poly.entity_id
_entity_poly.type
_entity_poly.pdbx_seq_one_letter_code
_entity_poly.pdbx_strand_id
1 'polypeptide(L)'
;MPVREILVLGGGIAGIASALALSKELCPIVPDLKIRVFERHEVPSTSGGAINLTPVAQRHLAHLGILDELDKMGPDGGSEVDAIEIYSIRTGRALGSVNFNDKSGHGYKGYKGRRVTRIALLLAMIATVEKATNVEIEFGKRVVGGEEKGNKAVIHFGDGSTAMGDLALGCDGVHSPTRTRIVDIGRRSEYTGISFLQTTIRAADLKSHTHFHTSALNISRYGSMLTSYCDRDRDELFVAAIIEYDEDLVKQNRLEYGQEWRAQYAIKMAFREEVRDRFSKSAFECIREIVNLPTDWFLYPVYQVPPGGKWHSDRVLLLGDAAHAMPPRDESAAYALDDAILFARTLARYPCRPPGVSFKIYESIRREPVNQAFKASTKRWDKNRDAGALKASLTEWTLPLYLRKTKDARKEAWEFDASEVPIPQVSEEQLAFDWASGMDTWRGAPSPTPTNCGEKHKNFEYRRPAANSADPLQKLLLCCLFTFRTQPSSAKGTDNIMAPISLADIVSALPSEDSWGPATPTENSLDGVPYAPFSKGDKLGRMADWTTEGKDRERGGRQAYNRNYRDQQVYGAGTSSLFAGIQVAEDESSFSVVDNTRTSTKTRAFGRGGGTIFRGRGQRGAIGQRGGRGAFQRAGAGRGGGDRYYDQRGGRGGRGRRFGWKDYDKPQRNRDSSVNIRPEWQVLEEVDFSRLSKLNLETPDGEDLDDYGFLYYYDRSYDKMPVKGHERRLQSLDRAAYNVTTSQDPVIQELAEKNEATVFATSDILSMLMCCPRSVYSWDIVIVRQGNKIYFDKRDGASIDLVTVNENAADAPLEASETASKQETINTPGSLALEATVINHNFALQTVIESDAAKVEFRHPNPFYNASEETEPLASKAYKYRRFDLSLERDEEPLNLVVRTEVDAVMKNTASGEEQQLIIKALNDFDSKAQGSGGSLDWRTKLASQRGAVVATEMKNNSCKLARWTTQAILAKADMMKLGFVSRVNPRSAAAHVILGVVGYKPRDFAVQMNLNLSNGWGIVRTIVDLIRSLDDEEEESGDKTKKYVLVKDPNKPVIRLYSVPPNTFEEDEEAAGEDKLEEAEGDEE
;
A
#
# COMPACT_ATOMS: atom_id res chain seq x y z
N MET A 1 26.07 -1.84 -36.85
CA MET A 1 25.79 -3.04 -36.03
C MET A 1 24.32 -3.03 -35.67
N PRO A 2 23.67 -4.19 -35.46
CA PRO A 2 22.27 -4.20 -35.07
C PRO A 2 22.07 -3.59 -33.68
N VAL A 3 20.88 -3.02 -33.47
CA VAL A 3 20.44 -2.47 -32.18
C VAL A 3 20.38 -3.61 -31.16
N ARG A 4 21.12 -3.49 -30.06
CA ARG A 4 21.18 -4.49 -28.98
C ARG A 4 20.60 -3.98 -27.68
N GLU A 5 20.61 -2.66 -27.45
CA GLU A 5 20.08 -2.08 -26.23
C GLU A 5 19.06 -0.98 -26.54
N ILE A 6 17.81 -1.17 -26.09
CA ILE A 6 16.71 -0.24 -26.33
C ILE A 6 16.22 0.31 -24.98
N LEU A 7 16.19 1.63 -24.85
CA LEU A 7 15.57 2.31 -23.72
C LEU A 7 14.13 2.67 -24.09
N VAL A 8 13.17 2.40 -23.21
CA VAL A 8 11.77 2.81 -23.36
C VAL A 8 11.41 3.70 -22.19
N LEU A 9 11.05 4.94 -22.46
CA LEU A 9 10.79 5.97 -21.46
C LEU A 9 9.28 6.08 -21.24
N GLY A 10 8.78 5.57 -20.13
CA GLY A 10 7.36 5.49 -19.77
C GLY A 10 6.86 4.04 -19.74
N GLY A 11 6.31 3.62 -18.59
CA GLY A 11 5.71 2.31 -18.35
C GLY A 11 4.19 2.24 -18.58
N GLY A 12 3.63 3.18 -19.34
CA GLY A 12 2.23 3.15 -19.76
C GLY A 12 1.93 2.16 -20.88
N ILE A 13 0.70 2.18 -21.41
CA ILE A 13 0.23 1.29 -22.48
C ILE A 13 1.17 1.32 -23.70
N ALA A 14 1.58 2.51 -24.15
CA ALA A 14 2.49 2.64 -25.30
C ALA A 14 3.85 2.01 -25.03
N GLY A 15 4.47 2.28 -23.88
CA GLY A 15 5.81 1.80 -23.56
C GLY A 15 5.88 0.30 -23.37
N ILE A 16 4.97 -0.28 -22.60
CA ILE A 16 4.95 -1.74 -22.41
C ILE A 16 4.60 -2.46 -23.71
N ALA A 17 3.65 -1.94 -24.49
CA ALA A 17 3.34 -2.51 -25.80
C ALA A 17 4.56 -2.46 -26.75
N SER A 18 5.29 -1.36 -26.76
CA SER A 18 6.54 -1.22 -27.53
C SER A 18 7.58 -2.24 -27.09
N ALA A 19 7.81 -2.41 -25.79
CA ALA A 19 8.78 -3.36 -25.27
C ALA A 19 8.43 -4.81 -25.66
N LEU A 20 7.16 -5.21 -25.52
CA LEU A 20 6.68 -6.53 -25.91
C LEU A 20 6.74 -6.75 -27.43
N ALA A 21 6.31 -5.77 -28.23
CA ALA A 21 6.35 -5.85 -29.69
C ALA A 21 7.79 -5.97 -30.20
N LEU A 22 8.71 -5.16 -29.65
CA LEU A 22 10.13 -5.22 -29.98
C LEU A 22 10.75 -6.55 -29.56
N SER A 23 10.47 -7.03 -28.35
CA SER A 23 10.94 -8.33 -27.90
C SER A 23 10.50 -9.44 -28.87
N LYS A 24 9.21 -9.45 -29.24
CA LYS A 24 8.65 -10.46 -30.14
C LYS A 24 9.25 -10.44 -31.56
N GLU A 25 9.40 -9.26 -32.15
CA GLU A 25 9.86 -9.10 -33.54
C GLU A 25 11.38 -9.19 -33.69
N LEU A 26 12.15 -8.70 -32.70
CA LEU A 26 13.61 -8.61 -32.80
C LEU A 26 14.35 -9.77 -32.13
N CYS A 27 13.81 -10.42 -31.10
CA CYS A 27 14.49 -11.54 -30.43
C CYS A 27 14.91 -12.67 -31.39
N PRO A 28 14.10 -13.06 -32.40
CA PRO A 28 14.52 -14.06 -33.39
C PRO A 28 15.71 -13.62 -34.27
N ILE A 29 15.99 -12.31 -34.34
CA ILE A 29 16.99 -11.69 -35.22
C ILE A 29 18.24 -11.28 -34.43
N VAL A 30 18.05 -10.80 -33.20
CA VAL A 30 19.09 -10.30 -32.29
C VAL A 30 18.96 -11.04 -30.95
N PRO A 31 19.69 -12.16 -30.77
CA PRO A 31 19.54 -13.02 -29.60
C PRO A 31 19.88 -12.35 -28.26
N ASP A 32 20.83 -11.39 -28.27
CA ASP A 32 21.30 -10.68 -27.07
C ASP A 32 20.62 -9.30 -26.89
N LEU A 33 19.41 -9.14 -27.41
CA LEU A 33 18.65 -7.89 -27.28
C LEU A 33 18.29 -7.64 -25.80
N LYS A 34 18.58 -6.43 -25.29
CA LYS A 34 18.14 -5.96 -23.98
C LYS A 34 17.21 -4.75 -24.15
N ILE A 35 16.03 -4.81 -23.52
CA ILE A 35 15.05 -3.72 -23.49
C ILE A 35 14.86 -3.30 -22.04
N ARG A 36 15.05 -2.02 -21.75
CA ARG A 36 14.81 -1.45 -20.42
C ARG A 36 13.71 -0.40 -20.48
N VAL A 37 12.66 -0.60 -19.69
CA VAL A 37 11.52 0.31 -19.57
C VAL A 37 11.66 1.12 -18.28
N PHE A 38 11.63 2.44 -18.38
CA PHE A 38 11.79 3.35 -17.25
C PHE A 38 10.43 4.00 -16.95
N GLU A 39 9.85 3.72 -15.79
CA GLU A 39 8.59 4.31 -15.33
C GLU A 39 8.88 5.36 -14.25
N ARG A 40 8.27 6.54 -14.37
CA ARG A 40 8.51 7.66 -13.44
C ARG A 40 7.92 7.43 -12.05
N HIS A 41 6.85 6.65 -11.94
CA HIS A 41 6.23 6.33 -10.66
C HIS A 41 6.89 5.09 -10.04
N GLU A 42 6.96 5.03 -8.71
CA GLU A 42 7.50 3.86 -7.99
C GLU A 42 6.59 2.63 -8.07
N VAL A 43 5.30 2.88 -8.22
CA VAL A 43 4.27 1.86 -8.40
C VAL A 43 3.44 2.16 -9.64
N PRO A 44 2.91 1.13 -10.33
CA PRO A 44 1.95 1.33 -11.41
C PRO A 44 0.81 2.25 -10.96
N SER A 45 0.66 3.39 -11.63
CA SER A 45 -0.31 4.41 -11.21
C SER A 45 -1.72 3.83 -11.17
N THR A 46 -2.38 3.98 -10.01
CA THR A 46 -3.82 3.68 -9.82
C THR A 46 -4.71 4.78 -10.41
N SER A 47 -4.11 5.87 -10.90
CA SER A 47 -4.80 7.04 -11.44
C SER A 47 -5.29 6.76 -12.87
N GLY A 48 -6.58 6.43 -13.01
CA GLY A 48 -7.20 6.32 -14.32
C GLY A 48 -8.55 5.64 -14.27
N GLY A 49 -9.52 6.18 -15.00
CA GLY A 49 -10.84 5.57 -15.18
C GLY A 49 -10.82 4.32 -16.06
N ALA A 50 -12.00 3.86 -16.46
CA ALA A 50 -12.12 2.70 -17.35
C ALA A 50 -11.88 3.06 -18.83
N ILE A 51 -11.08 2.26 -19.52
CA ILE A 51 -10.72 2.45 -20.93
C ILE A 51 -11.52 1.52 -21.85
N ASN A 52 -11.87 2.03 -23.03
CA ASN A 52 -12.50 1.23 -24.07
C ASN A 52 -11.43 0.58 -24.94
N LEU A 53 -11.38 -0.74 -24.95
CA LEU A 53 -10.60 -1.53 -25.89
C LEU A 53 -11.50 -1.88 -27.08
N THR A 54 -11.20 -1.33 -28.24
CA THR A 54 -11.92 -1.63 -29.48
C THR A 54 -11.55 -3.02 -30.00
N PRO A 55 -12.28 -3.58 -31.00
CA PRO A 55 -11.88 -4.81 -31.67
C PRO A 55 -10.41 -4.81 -32.12
N VAL A 56 -9.92 -3.67 -32.61
CA VAL A 56 -8.53 -3.47 -33.03
C VAL A 56 -7.58 -3.57 -31.85
N ALA A 57 -7.86 -2.82 -30.77
CA ALA A 57 -7.03 -2.87 -29.57
C ALA A 57 -6.98 -4.28 -28.97
N GLN A 58 -8.13 -4.97 -28.87
CA GLN A 58 -8.17 -6.35 -28.37
C GLN A 58 -7.36 -7.30 -29.26
N ARG A 59 -7.43 -7.17 -30.58
CA ARG A 59 -6.62 -7.98 -31.50
C ARG A 59 -5.12 -7.74 -31.34
N HIS A 60 -4.70 -6.48 -31.15
CA HIS A 60 -3.29 -6.18 -30.89
C HIS A 60 -2.83 -6.67 -29.52
N LEU A 61 -3.66 -6.57 -28.48
CA LEU A 61 -3.37 -7.17 -27.17
C LEU A 61 -3.25 -8.69 -27.25
N ALA A 62 -4.11 -9.35 -28.03
CA ALA A 62 -4.01 -10.79 -28.29
C ALA A 62 -2.71 -11.14 -29.04
N HIS A 63 -2.36 -10.35 -30.07
CA HIS A 63 -1.11 -10.51 -30.78
C HIS A 63 0.11 -10.41 -29.83
N LEU A 64 0.07 -9.52 -28.84
CA LEU A 64 1.15 -9.35 -27.87
C LEU A 64 1.09 -10.35 -26.69
N GLY A 65 0.08 -11.22 -26.60
CA GLY A 65 -0.10 -12.18 -25.50
C GLY A 65 -0.73 -11.58 -24.23
N ILE A 66 -1.09 -10.30 -24.24
CA ILE A 66 -1.65 -9.58 -23.10
C ILE A 66 -3.11 -9.97 -22.84
N LEU A 67 -3.87 -10.24 -23.90
CA LEU A 67 -5.30 -10.54 -23.78
C LEU A 67 -5.54 -11.79 -22.93
N ASP A 68 -4.68 -12.80 -23.05
CA ASP A 68 -4.75 -14.03 -22.26
C ASP A 68 -4.54 -13.77 -20.76
N GLU A 69 -3.62 -12.87 -20.40
CA GLU A 69 -3.43 -12.45 -19.01
C GLU A 69 -4.61 -11.66 -18.49
N LEU A 70 -5.20 -10.80 -19.34
CA LEU A 70 -6.39 -10.03 -18.99
C LEU A 70 -7.61 -10.96 -18.75
N ASP A 71 -7.74 -12.03 -19.53
CA ASP A 71 -8.80 -13.02 -19.36
C ASP A 71 -8.65 -13.84 -18.07
N LYS A 72 -7.42 -14.13 -17.65
CA LYS A 72 -7.13 -14.82 -16.38
C LYS A 72 -7.54 -14.03 -15.14
N MET A 73 -7.68 -12.71 -15.25
CA MET A 73 -8.14 -11.86 -14.14
C MET A 73 -9.61 -12.06 -13.78
N GLY A 74 -10.36 -12.88 -14.52
CA GLY A 74 -11.74 -13.22 -14.17
C GLY A 74 -12.67 -12.00 -14.28
N PRO A 75 -13.46 -11.65 -13.23
CA PRO A 75 -14.36 -10.50 -13.25
C PRO A 75 -13.65 -9.16 -13.55
N ASP A 76 -12.43 -8.98 -13.02
CA ASP A 76 -11.62 -7.76 -13.18
C ASP A 76 -11.05 -7.61 -14.60
N GLY A 77 -11.11 -8.66 -15.42
CA GLY A 77 -10.69 -8.64 -16.83
C GLY A 77 -11.57 -7.78 -17.74
N GLY A 78 -12.65 -7.20 -17.22
CA GLY A 78 -13.49 -6.22 -17.92
C GLY A 78 -14.71 -6.81 -18.65
N SER A 79 -15.67 -5.93 -18.95
CA SER A 79 -16.92 -6.29 -19.63
C SER A 79 -16.77 -6.26 -21.14
N GLU A 80 -17.27 -7.28 -21.83
CA GLU A 80 -17.47 -7.22 -23.28
C GLU A 80 -18.53 -6.15 -23.64
N VAL A 81 -18.25 -5.36 -24.67
CA VAL A 81 -19.07 -4.25 -25.16
C VAL A 81 -19.45 -4.51 -26.61
N ASP A 82 -20.73 -4.77 -26.87
CA ASP A 82 -21.27 -4.91 -28.23
C ASP A 82 -21.40 -3.57 -28.96
N ALA A 83 -21.84 -2.54 -28.23
CA ALA A 83 -22.00 -1.20 -28.76
C ALA A 83 -21.94 -0.14 -27.65
N ILE A 84 -21.59 1.09 -28.03
CA ILE A 84 -21.86 2.30 -27.25
C ILE A 84 -23.17 2.88 -27.74
N GLU A 85 -24.21 2.80 -26.91
CA GLU A 85 -25.56 3.27 -27.21
C GLU A 85 -25.66 4.78 -26.94
N ILE A 86 -26.20 5.56 -27.86
CA ILE A 86 -26.21 7.03 -27.77
C ILE A 86 -27.65 7.52 -27.55
N TYR A 87 -27.85 8.31 -26.50
CA TYR A 87 -29.17 8.83 -26.12
C TYR A 87 -29.17 10.35 -25.95
N SER A 88 -30.33 10.96 -26.18
CA SER A 88 -30.61 12.34 -25.74
C SER A 88 -30.98 12.31 -24.27
N ILE A 89 -30.21 13.01 -23.43
CA ILE A 89 -30.51 13.10 -22.00
C ILE A 89 -31.81 13.87 -21.74
N ARG A 90 -32.15 14.82 -22.62
CA ARG A 90 -33.32 15.70 -22.46
C ARG A 90 -34.62 15.00 -22.82
N THR A 91 -34.63 14.22 -23.90
CA THR A 91 -35.86 13.59 -24.43
C THR A 91 -35.97 12.11 -24.11
N GLY A 92 -34.89 11.47 -23.68
CA GLY A 92 -34.80 10.01 -23.54
C GLY A 92 -34.73 9.27 -24.88
N ARG A 93 -34.72 9.97 -26.02
CA ARG A 93 -34.72 9.35 -27.36
C ARG A 93 -33.37 8.69 -27.65
N ALA A 94 -33.39 7.45 -28.12
CA ALA A 94 -32.23 6.80 -28.73
C ALA A 94 -31.82 7.53 -30.03
N LEU A 95 -30.56 7.93 -30.14
CA LEU A 95 -30.00 8.65 -31.28
C LEU A 95 -29.21 7.73 -32.23
N GLY A 96 -28.81 6.56 -31.75
CA GLY A 96 -28.09 5.55 -32.53
C GLY A 96 -27.04 4.84 -31.68
N SER A 97 -26.11 4.15 -32.31
CA SER A 97 -25.04 3.43 -31.61
C SER A 97 -23.73 3.40 -32.40
N VAL A 98 -22.64 3.15 -31.69
CA VAL A 98 -21.34 2.76 -32.23
C VAL A 98 -21.16 1.27 -31.96
N ASN A 99 -21.32 0.44 -32.99
CA ASN A 99 -21.25 -1.01 -32.84
C ASN A 99 -19.82 -1.51 -33.01
N PHE A 100 -19.44 -2.46 -32.17
CA PHE A 100 -18.19 -3.21 -32.22
C PHE A 100 -18.41 -4.66 -32.70
N ASN A 101 -19.63 -4.98 -33.11
CA ASN A 101 -20.00 -6.25 -33.72
C ASN A 101 -20.65 -6.04 -35.11
N ASP A 102 -20.63 -7.09 -35.91
CA ASP A 102 -21.29 -7.15 -37.21
C ASP A 102 -22.81 -7.34 -37.07
N LYS A 103 -23.52 -7.42 -38.20
CA LYS A 103 -24.99 -7.62 -38.20
C LYS A 103 -25.43 -8.97 -37.62
N SER A 104 -24.51 -9.94 -37.53
CA SER A 104 -24.74 -11.28 -37.00
C SER A 104 -24.38 -11.36 -35.51
N GLY A 105 -23.89 -10.28 -34.90
CA GLY A 105 -23.45 -10.22 -33.51
C GLY A 105 -22.02 -10.70 -33.27
N HIS A 106 -21.27 -11.03 -34.33
CA HIS A 106 -19.88 -11.45 -34.21
C HIS A 106 -18.93 -10.25 -34.16
N GLY A 107 -17.82 -10.38 -33.43
CA GLY A 107 -16.77 -9.38 -33.40
C GLY A 107 -16.04 -9.21 -34.74
N TYR A 108 -15.51 -8.03 -35.01
CA TYR A 108 -14.68 -7.77 -36.19
C TYR A 108 -13.34 -8.50 -36.08
N LYS A 109 -13.00 -9.31 -37.09
CA LYS A 109 -11.87 -10.27 -37.08
C LYS A 109 -11.83 -11.12 -35.77
N GLY A 110 -13.00 -11.48 -35.23
CA GLY A 110 -13.12 -12.32 -34.04
C GLY A 110 -13.16 -11.58 -32.70
N TYR A 111 -13.01 -10.25 -32.68
CA TYR A 111 -12.96 -9.46 -31.45
C TYR A 111 -14.08 -8.42 -31.37
N LYS A 112 -14.66 -8.23 -30.19
CA LYS A 112 -15.66 -7.19 -29.89
C LYS A 112 -15.00 -6.01 -29.15
N GLY A 113 -15.79 -5.07 -28.64
CA GLY A 113 -15.28 -4.08 -27.68
C GLY A 113 -15.13 -4.70 -26.29
N ARG A 114 -14.29 -4.12 -25.45
CA ARG A 114 -14.17 -4.46 -24.01
C ARG A 114 -13.91 -3.21 -23.19
N ARG A 115 -14.64 -3.05 -22.09
CA ARG A 115 -14.40 -1.99 -21.11
C ARG A 115 -13.66 -2.61 -19.93
N VAL A 116 -12.52 -2.04 -19.57
CA VAL A 116 -11.70 -2.51 -18.46
C VAL A 116 -11.09 -1.32 -17.71
N THR A 117 -10.81 -1.48 -16.43
CA THR A 117 -10.08 -0.44 -15.68
C THR A 117 -8.65 -0.31 -16.23
N ARG A 118 -8.11 0.92 -16.28
CA ARG A 118 -6.75 1.15 -16.79
C ARG A 118 -5.71 0.35 -15.99
N ILE A 119 -5.92 0.21 -14.68
CA ILE A 119 -5.04 -0.56 -13.80
C ILE A 119 -5.05 -2.06 -14.12
N ALA A 120 -6.22 -2.68 -14.36
CA ALA A 120 -6.29 -4.10 -14.70
C ALA A 120 -5.58 -4.40 -16.03
N LEU A 121 -5.75 -3.53 -17.03
CA LEU A 121 -4.99 -3.64 -18.28
C LEU A 121 -3.48 -3.53 -18.03
N LEU A 122 -3.03 -2.56 -17.24
CA LEU A 122 -1.61 -2.35 -16.95
C LEU A 122 -1.00 -3.56 -16.22
N LEU A 123 -1.71 -4.11 -15.23
CA LEU A 123 -1.28 -5.33 -14.53
C LEU A 123 -1.15 -6.53 -15.48
N ALA A 124 -2.08 -6.70 -16.43
CA ALA A 124 -2.00 -7.76 -17.43
C ALA A 124 -0.78 -7.56 -18.37
N MET A 125 -0.49 -6.31 -18.71
CA MET A 125 0.69 -5.95 -19.50
C MET A 125 1.99 -6.25 -18.75
N ILE A 126 2.09 -5.90 -17.47
CA ILE A 126 3.26 -6.19 -16.63
C ILE A 126 3.44 -7.70 -16.47
N ALA A 127 2.38 -8.45 -16.18
CA ALA A 127 2.44 -9.92 -16.09
C ALA A 127 2.90 -10.58 -17.41
N THR A 128 2.63 -9.95 -18.56
CA THR A 128 3.13 -10.40 -19.86
C THR A 128 4.62 -10.08 -20.02
N VAL A 129 5.07 -8.91 -19.55
CA VAL A 129 6.49 -8.52 -19.57
C VAL A 129 7.34 -9.41 -18.68
N GLU A 130 6.85 -9.80 -17.49
CA GLU A 130 7.56 -10.71 -16.59
C GLU A 130 7.89 -12.07 -17.22
N LYS A 131 7.18 -12.46 -18.30
CA LYS A 131 7.44 -13.68 -19.07
C LYS A 131 8.49 -13.49 -20.16
N ALA A 132 8.82 -12.25 -20.52
CA ALA A 132 9.84 -11.92 -21.50
C ALA A 132 11.21 -11.79 -20.80
N THR A 133 12.16 -12.68 -21.14
CA THR A 133 13.47 -12.73 -20.48
C THR A 133 14.41 -11.57 -20.83
N ASN A 134 14.04 -10.75 -21.82
CA ASN A 134 14.86 -9.68 -22.37
C ASN A 134 14.29 -8.27 -22.11
N VAL A 135 13.22 -8.16 -21.32
CA VAL A 135 12.60 -6.90 -20.97
C VAL A 135 12.70 -6.71 -19.46
N GLU A 136 13.22 -5.56 -19.05
CA GLU A 136 13.40 -5.17 -17.65
C GLU A 136 12.63 -3.87 -17.42
N ILE A 137 11.89 -3.75 -16.31
CA ILE A 137 11.17 -2.52 -15.94
C ILE A 137 11.81 -1.94 -14.68
N GLU A 138 12.23 -0.67 -14.75
CA GLU A 138 12.77 0.12 -13.66
C GLU A 138 11.77 1.23 -13.28
N PHE A 139 11.31 1.23 -12.03
CA PHE A 139 10.36 2.22 -11.49
C PHE A 139 11.10 3.39 -10.81
N GLY A 140 10.40 4.51 -10.55
CA GLY A 140 10.98 5.72 -9.94
C GLY A 140 11.90 6.53 -10.86
N LYS A 141 11.92 6.26 -12.16
CA LYS A 141 12.87 6.83 -13.12
C LYS A 141 12.26 7.99 -13.91
N ARG A 142 12.19 9.16 -13.28
CA ARG A 142 11.67 10.41 -13.91
C ARG A 142 12.69 11.00 -14.88
N VAL A 143 12.38 11.04 -16.17
CA VAL A 143 13.24 11.65 -17.20
C VAL A 143 13.30 13.18 -17.01
N VAL A 144 14.51 13.73 -16.89
CA VAL A 144 14.76 15.18 -16.80
C VAL A 144 15.52 15.73 -18.01
N GLY A 145 16.13 14.87 -18.82
CA GLY A 145 16.83 15.28 -20.03
C GLY A 145 17.49 14.11 -20.73
N GLY A 146 18.21 14.42 -21.79
CA GLY A 146 19.00 13.42 -22.50
C GLY A 146 19.79 14.05 -23.64
N GLU A 147 20.78 13.32 -24.10
CA GLU A 147 21.70 13.74 -25.15
C GLU A 147 22.07 12.54 -26.03
N GLU A 148 22.46 12.82 -27.27
CA GLU A 148 22.94 11.80 -28.20
C GLU A 148 24.46 11.90 -28.29
N LYS A 149 25.15 10.95 -27.63
CA LYS A 149 26.62 10.90 -27.57
C LYS A 149 27.14 9.81 -28.48
N GLY A 150 27.69 10.23 -29.63
CA GLY A 150 28.26 9.33 -30.63
C GLY A 150 27.21 8.34 -31.16
N ASN A 151 27.39 7.06 -30.85
CA ASN A 151 26.48 6.00 -31.29
C ASN A 151 25.46 5.53 -30.23
N LYS A 152 25.21 6.33 -29.18
CA LYS A 152 24.28 5.99 -28.09
C LYS A 152 23.35 7.16 -27.76
N ALA A 153 22.13 6.84 -27.34
CA ALA A 153 21.25 7.76 -26.63
C ALA A 153 21.56 7.67 -25.12
N VAL A 154 21.73 8.81 -24.47
CA VAL A 154 21.98 8.94 -23.03
C VAL A 154 20.80 9.68 -22.42
N ILE A 155 20.14 9.07 -21.44
CA ILE A 155 18.98 9.63 -20.75
C ILE A 155 19.37 9.96 -19.31
N HIS A 156 18.99 11.14 -18.86
CA HIS A 156 19.22 11.64 -17.51
C HIS A 156 17.92 11.59 -16.71
N PHE A 157 18.00 11.06 -15.49
CA PHE A 157 16.88 10.93 -14.57
C PHE A 157 17.00 11.90 -13.39
N GLY A 158 15.86 12.18 -12.74
CA GLY A 158 15.78 13.13 -11.61
C GLY A 158 16.53 12.68 -10.36
N ASP A 159 16.71 11.38 -10.18
CA ASP A 159 17.52 10.78 -9.09
C ASP A 159 19.04 10.90 -9.33
N GLY A 160 19.46 11.66 -10.35
CA GLY A 160 20.86 11.80 -10.76
C GLY A 160 21.42 10.62 -11.56
N SER A 161 20.68 9.52 -11.70
CA SER A 161 21.12 8.35 -12.48
C SER A 161 21.04 8.60 -13.99
N THR A 162 21.76 7.78 -14.77
CA THR A 162 21.74 7.84 -16.24
C THR A 162 21.62 6.46 -16.87
N ALA A 163 20.95 6.38 -18.02
CA ALA A 163 20.89 5.17 -18.83
C ALA A 163 21.40 5.44 -20.24
N MET A 164 22.17 4.50 -20.78
CA MET A 164 22.70 4.54 -22.14
C MET A 164 22.14 3.38 -22.96
N GLY A 165 21.77 3.63 -24.21
CA GLY A 165 21.27 2.61 -25.14
C GLY A 165 21.55 2.95 -26.60
N ASP A 166 21.36 2.01 -27.51
CA ASP A 166 21.55 2.26 -28.95
C ASP A 166 20.47 3.19 -29.52
N LEU A 167 19.25 3.11 -28.96
CA LEU A 167 18.15 4.04 -29.21
C LEU A 167 17.27 4.18 -27.96
N ALA A 168 16.51 5.27 -27.89
CA ALA A 168 15.49 5.48 -26.87
C ALA A 168 14.11 5.73 -27.49
N LEU A 169 13.05 5.23 -26.85
CA LEU A 169 11.67 5.45 -27.24
C LEU A 169 10.96 6.30 -26.18
N GLY A 170 10.50 7.50 -26.56
CA GLY A 170 9.67 8.35 -25.72
C GLY A 170 8.22 7.89 -25.73
N CYS A 171 7.78 7.26 -24.65
CA CYS A 171 6.43 6.75 -24.40
C CYS A 171 5.83 7.33 -23.09
N ASP A 172 6.35 8.48 -22.65
CA ASP A 172 6.16 9.16 -21.37
C ASP A 172 4.94 10.10 -21.34
N GLY A 173 3.95 9.83 -22.22
CA GLY A 173 2.62 10.43 -22.19
C GLY A 173 2.52 11.87 -22.72
N VAL A 174 1.35 12.48 -22.56
CA VAL A 174 1.05 13.80 -23.16
C VAL A 174 1.97 14.92 -22.68
N HIS A 175 2.48 14.85 -21.44
CA HIS A 175 3.43 15.82 -20.88
C HIS A 175 4.90 15.39 -21.03
N SER A 176 5.20 14.54 -22.02
CA SER A 176 6.53 13.98 -22.33
C SER A 176 7.70 14.97 -22.14
N PRO A 177 8.56 14.78 -21.10
CA PRO A 177 9.87 15.43 -21.05
C PRO A 177 10.75 15.02 -22.24
N THR A 178 10.62 13.79 -22.75
CA THR A 178 11.38 13.33 -23.92
C THR A 178 11.09 14.20 -25.15
N ARG A 179 9.82 14.54 -25.39
CA ARG A 179 9.42 15.46 -26.46
C ARG A 179 9.97 16.86 -26.20
N THR A 180 9.69 17.42 -25.02
CA THR A 180 9.93 18.84 -24.73
C THR A 180 11.39 19.20 -24.48
N ARG A 181 12.23 18.24 -24.11
CA ARG A 181 13.65 18.48 -23.74
C ARG A 181 14.65 17.84 -24.71
N ILE A 182 14.28 16.81 -25.47
CA ILE A 182 15.22 16.05 -26.33
C ILE A 182 14.86 16.17 -27.82
N VAL A 183 13.62 15.81 -28.20
CA VAL A 183 13.25 15.65 -29.62
C VAL A 183 12.74 16.93 -30.28
N ASP A 184 11.83 17.64 -29.63
CA ASP A 184 11.17 18.86 -30.14
C ASP A 184 11.13 19.92 -29.05
N ILE A 185 12.30 20.51 -28.80
CA ILE A 185 12.59 21.35 -27.64
C ILE A 185 11.56 22.48 -27.52
N GLY A 186 10.94 22.59 -26.34
CA GLY A 186 9.94 23.62 -26.03
C GLY A 186 8.51 23.32 -26.49
N ARG A 187 8.25 22.24 -27.24
CA ARG A 187 6.90 21.92 -27.74
C ARG A 187 5.99 21.30 -26.69
N ARG A 188 5.26 22.15 -25.97
CA ARG A 188 4.31 21.76 -24.90
C ARG A 188 2.99 21.21 -25.46
N SER A 189 2.28 20.47 -24.61
CA SER A 189 0.89 20.06 -24.85
C SER A 189 -0.07 21.21 -24.51
N GLU A 190 -1.20 21.29 -25.21
CA GLU A 190 -2.22 22.32 -25.02
C GLU A 190 -3.47 21.74 -24.38
N TYR A 191 -4.05 22.44 -23.40
CA TYR A 191 -5.34 22.07 -22.84
C TYR A 191 -6.44 22.31 -23.87
N THR A 192 -7.35 21.36 -24.02
CA THR A 192 -8.38 21.40 -25.08
C THR A 192 -9.60 22.27 -24.72
N GLY A 193 -9.68 22.74 -23.46
CA GLY A 193 -10.88 23.35 -22.88
C GLY A 193 -11.91 22.33 -22.38
N ILE A 194 -11.62 21.03 -22.47
CA ILE A 194 -12.53 19.96 -22.09
C ILE A 194 -11.87 19.07 -21.03
N SER A 195 -12.64 18.70 -20.02
CA SER A 195 -12.23 17.81 -18.95
C SER A 195 -13.23 16.66 -18.76
N PHE A 196 -12.74 15.55 -18.21
CA PHE A 196 -13.60 14.52 -17.64
C PHE A 196 -13.75 14.77 -16.14
N LEU A 197 -14.98 14.81 -15.64
CA LEU A 197 -15.26 14.50 -14.26
C LEU A 197 -15.67 13.03 -14.21
N GLN A 198 -14.89 12.19 -13.55
CA GLN A 198 -15.08 10.74 -13.55
C GLN A 198 -15.21 10.14 -12.14
N THR A 199 -16.00 9.08 -12.03
CA THR A 199 -16.19 8.28 -10.81
C THR A 199 -16.50 6.84 -11.19
N THR A 200 -16.30 5.91 -10.25
CA THR A 200 -16.83 4.55 -10.33
C THR A 200 -17.88 4.38 -9.25
N ILE A 201 -19.01 3.76 -9.59
CA ILE A 201 -20.09 3.47 -8.65
C ILE A 201 -20.46 2.01 -8.74
N ARG A 202 -21.02 1.42 -7.68
CA ARG A 202 -21.54 0.06 -7.78
C ARG A 202 -22.92 0.08 -8.41
N ALA A 203 -23.17 -0.83 -9.35
CA ALA A 203 -24.48 -1.00 -9.98
C ALA A 203 -25.59 -1.25 -8.94
N ALA A 204 -25.26 -1.98 -7.87
CA ALA A 204 -26.19 -2.26 -6.76
C ALA A 204 -26.60 -1.03 -5.94
N ASP A 205 -25.88 0.09 -6.04
CA ASP A 205 -26.24 1.34 -5.36
C ASP A 205 -27.31 2.14 -6.16
N LEU A 206 -27.61 1.73 -7.41
CA LEU A 206 -28.72 2.25 -8.22
C LEU A 206 -30.01 1.46 -7.97
N LYS A 207 -31.11 2.17 -7.67
CA LYS A 207 -32.44 1.58 -7.53
C LYS A 207 -33.15 1.45 -8.87
N SER A 208 -32.83 2.34 -9.80
CA SER A 208 -33.43 2.38 -11.14
C SER A 208 -32.66 1.51 -12.13
N HIS A 209 -33.37 0.93 -13.10
CA HIS A 209 -32.74 0.14 -14.16
C HIS A 209 -31.95 1.03 -15.13
N THR A 210 -30.79 0.54 -15.58
CA THR A 210 -30.03 1.20 -16.65
C THR A 210 -30.79 1.08 -17.97
N HIS A 211 -30.83 2.17 -18.74
CA HIS A 211 -31.50 2.22 -20.05
C HIS A 211 -30.67 1.62 -21.20
N PHE A 212 -29.49 1.09 -20.89
CA PHE A 212 -28.50 0.55 -21.83
C PHE A 212 -27.99 -0.81 -21.35
N HIS A 213 -27.41 -1.59 -22.26
CA HIS A 213 -26.93 -2.93 -21.99
C HIS A 213 -25.56 -2.98 -21.30
N THR A 214 -24.54 -2.37 -21.93
CA THR A 214 -23.18 -2.34 -21.39
C THR A 214 -22.63 -0.93 -21.28
N SER A 215 -22.78 -0.12 -22.33
CA SER A 215 -22.23 1.24 -22.39
C SER A 215 -23.19 2.20 -23.06
N ALA A 216 -23.36 3.38 -22.48
CA ALA A 216 -24.11 4.47 -23.08
C ALA A 216 -23.38 5.81 -23.03
N LEU A 217 -23.55 6.59 -24.09
CA LEU A 217 -23.16 8.00 -24.15
C LEU A 217 -24.42 8.87 -24.18
N ASN A 218 -24.66 9.60 -23.10
CA ASN A 218 -25.82 10.45 -22.92
C ASN A 218 -25.47 11.88 -23.33
N ILE A 219 -26.02 12.35 -24.45
CA ILE A 219 -25.74 13.67 -25.00
C ILE A 219 -26.59 14.73 -24.28
N SER A 220 -25.93 15.79 -23.80
CA SER A 220 -26.54 16.96 -23.18
C SER A 220 -26.22 18.22 -23.97
N ARG A 221 -26.84 19.33 -23.58
CA ARG A 221 -26.48 20.68 -24.06
C ARG A 221 -25.21 21.24 -23.38
N TYR A 222 -24.79 20.64 -22.27
CA TYR A 222 -23.66 21.05 -21.44
C TYR A 222 -22.55 19.99 -21.42
N GLY A 223 -22.35 19.30 -22.54
CA GLY A 223 -21.44 18.16 -22.66
C GLY A 223 -22.14 16.81 -22.81
N SER A 224 -21.46 15.73 -22.43
CA SER A 224 -22.01 14.36 -22.50
C SER A 224 -21.60 13.52 -21.30
N MET A 225 -22.38 12.49 -20.98
CA MET A 225 -22.09 11.58 -19.87
C MET A 225 -21.99 10.15 -20.37
N LEU A 226 -20.78 9.59 -20.27
CA LEU A 226 -20.50 8.18 -20.53
C LEU A 226 -20.80 7.37 -19.26
N THR A 227 -21.56 6.29 -19.41
CA THR A 227 -21.85 5.31 -18.37
C THR A 227 -21.56 3.92 -18.92
N SER A 228 -20.65 3.16 -18.30
CA SER A 228 -20.16 1.91 -18.86
C SER A 228 -19.79 0.92 -17.76
N TYR A 229 -20.27 -0.32 -17.84
CA TYR A 229 -19.84 -1.37 -16.92
C TYR A 229 -18.38 -1.72 -17.17
N CYS A 230 -17.56 -1.82 -16.12
CA CYS A 230 -16.12 -2.00 -16.24
C CYS A 230 -15.60 -3.36 -15.77
N ASP A 231 -16.46 -4.23 -15.25
CA ASP A 231 -16.19 -5.60 -14.84
C ASP A 231 -17.12 -6.58 -15.56
N ARG A 232 -16.72 -7.85 -15.67
CA ARG A 232 -17.46 -8.87 -16.43
C ARG A 232 -18.84 -9.15 -15.84
N ASP A 233 -18.96 -9.08 -14.52
CA ASP A 233 -20.18 -9.42 -13.78
C ASP A 233 -21.17 -8.24 -13.73
N ARG A 234 -20.73 -7.06 -14.19
CA ARG A 234 -21.48 -5.79 -14.28
C ARG A 234 -21.88 -5.25 -12.90
N ASP A 235 -21.01 -5.45 -11.91
CA ASP A 235 -21.17 -4.93 -10.56
C ASP A 235 -20.67 -3.49 -10.40
N GLU A 236 -19.77 -3.04 -11.26
CA GLU A 236 -19.18 -1.69 -11.25
C GLU A 236 -19.51 -0.91 -12.52
N LEU A 237 -19.98 0.31 -12.34
CA LEU A 237 -20.30 1.26 -13.38
C LEU A 237 -19.32 2.44 -13.34
N PHE A 238 -18.50 2.53 -14.38
CA PHE A 238 -17.68 3.71 -14.64
C PHE A 238 -18.54 4.82 -15.25
N VAL A 239 -18.48 6.01 -14.64
CA VAL A 239 -19.22 7.19 -15.07
C VAL A 239 -18.23 8.32 -15.35
N ALA A 240 -18.32 8.93 -16.52
CA ALA A 240 -17.51 10.08 -16.88
C ALA A 240 -18.36 11.16 -17.56
N ALA A 241 -18.42 12.34 -16.94
CA ALA A 241 -18.98 13.54 -17.52
C ALA A 241 -17.90 14.26 -18.33
N ILE A 242 -18.12 14.38 -19.63
CA ILE A 242 -17.26 15.06 -20.59
C ILE A 242 -17.80 16.48 -20.78
N ILE A 243 -17.13 17.46 -20.21
CA ILE A 243 -17.64 18.83 -20.09
C ILE A 243 -16.58 19.86 -20.46
N GLU A 244 -17.04 21.01 -20.96
CA GLU A 244 -16.21 22.21 -21.04
C GLU A 244 -15.90 22.69 -19.62
N TYR A 245 -14.61 22.92 -19.33
CA TYR A 245 -14.14 23.24 -18.00
C TYR A 245 -13.02 24.28 -18.09
N ASP A 246 -13.12 25.33 -17.29
CA ASP A 246 -12.23 26.50 -17.34
C ASP A 246 -10.79 26.11 -16.95
N GLU A 247 -9.80 26.62 -17.70
CA GLU A 247 -8.38 26.32 -17.48
C GLU A 247 -7.87 26.86 -16.14
N ASP A 248 -8.33 28.03 -15.71
CA ASP A 248 -7.94 28.60 -14.41
C ASP A 248 -8.48 27.74 -13.26
N LEU A 249 -9.69 27.19 -13.43
CA LEU A 249 -10.27 26.24 -12.49
C LEU A 249 -9.57 24.88 -12.52
N VAL A 250 -8.96 24.45 -13.64
CA VAL A 250 -8.15 23.22 -13.66
C VAL A 250 -6.96 23.35 -12.72
N LYS A 251 -6.30 24.53 -12.69
CA LYS A 251 -5.16 24.79 -11.79
C LYS A 251 -5.62 24.89 -10.34
N GLN A 252 -6.69 25.63 -10.07
CA GLN A 252 -7.22 25.83 -8.72
C GLN A 252 -7.80 24.54 -8.11
N ASN A 253 -8.45 23.71 -8.92
CA ASN A 253 -9.13 22.49 -8.45
C ASN A 253 -8.26 21.24 -8.65
N ARG A 254 -6.94 21.39 -8.71
CA ARG A 254 -6.01 20.27 -8.78
C ARG A 254 -5.89 19.66 -7.39
N LEU A 255 -6.37 18.42 -7.24
CA LEU A 255 -6.18 17.64 -6.03
C LEU A 255 -4.72 17.19 -5.95
N GLU A 256 -3.97 17.72 -4.99
CA GLU A 256 -2.56 17.39 -4.75
C GLU A 256 -2.39 16.61 -3.44
N TYR A 257 -1.39 15.74 -3.41
CA TYR A 257 -1.04 14.98 -2.23
C TYR A 257 -0.48 15.94 -1.17
N GLY A 258 -0.95 15.85 0.09
CA GLY A 258 -0.58 16.79 1.14
C GLY A 258 -1.43 18.06 1.25
N GLN A 259 -2.35 18.32 0.31
CA GLN A 259 -3.28 19.46 0.43
C GLN A 259 -4.21 19.34 1.66
N GLU A 260 -4.55 20.48 2.26
CA GLU A 260 -5.48 20.56 3.40
C GLU A 260 -6.81 19.86 3.10
N TRP A 261 -7.31 19.06 4.06
CA TRP A 261 -8.53 18.27 3.90
C TRP A 261 -9.77 19.13 3.53
N ARG A 262 -9.79 20.40 3.94
CA ARG A 262 -10.85 21.36 3.63
C ARG A 262 -10.84 21.79 2.17
N ALA A 263 -9.66 22.12 1.63
CA ALA A 263 -9.49 22.46 0.22
C ALA A 263 -9.90 21.26 -0.66
N GLN A 264 -9.45 20.05 -0.30
CA GLN A 264 -9.86 18.83 -0.99
C GLN A 264 -11.38 18.61 -0.93
N TYR A 265 -12.01 18.86 0.22
CA TYR A 265 -13.47 18.75 0.36
C TYR A 265 -14.22 19.78 -0.50
N ALA A 266 -13.77 21.04 -0.51
CA ALA A 266 -14.37 22.10 -1.33
C ALA A 266 -14.29 21.77 -2.82
N ILE A 267 -13.13 21.31 -3.30
CA ILE A 267 -12.92 20.88 -4.68
C ILE A 267 -13.87 19.72 -5.04
N LYS A 268 -13.97 18.70 -4.18
CA LYS A 268 -14.87 17.56 -4.39
C LYS A 268 -16.34 17.97 -4.44
N MET A 269 -16.76 18.91 -3.59
CA MET A 269 -18.13 19.47 -3.62
C MET A 269 -18.38 20.26 -4.90
N ALA A 270 -17.43 21.10 -5.34
CA ALA A 270 -17.52 21.85 -6.58
C ALA A 270 -17.70 20.92 -7.79
N PHE A 271 -16.92 19.83 -7.88
CA PHE A 271 -17.09 18.84 -8.96
C PHE A 271 -18.46 18.16 -8.92
N ARG A 272 -18.97 17.85 -7.72
CA ARG A 272 -20.30 17.25 -7.56
C ARG A 272 -21.42 18.19 -7.98
N GLU A 273 -21.30 19.48 -7.64
CA GLU A 273 -22.25 20.52 -8.05
C GLU A 273 -22.21 20.71 -9.57
N GLU A 274 -21.02 20.78 -10.18
CA GLU A 274 -20.85 20.91 -11.63
C GLU A 274 -21.55 19.79 -12.42
N VAL A 275 -21.36 18.53 -11.98
CA VAL A 275 -22.04 17.38 -12.61
C VAL A 275 -23.55 17.42 -12.36
N ARG A 276 -23.98 17.78 -11.15
CA ARG A 276 -25.40 17.88 -10.82
C ARG A 276 -26.10 18.94 -11.66
N ASP A 277 -25.52 20.12 -11.80
CA ASP A 277 -26.13 21.23 -12.52
C ASP A 277 -26.33 20.92 -14.00
N ARG A 278 -25.36 20.22 -14.60
CA ARG A 278 -25.40 19.86 -16.02
C ARG A 278 -26.34 18.69 -16.34
N PHE A 279 -26.50 17.73 -15.42
CA PHE A 279 -27.13 16.43 -15.72
C PHE A 279 -28.33 16.06 -14.84
N SER A 280 -28.66 16.82 -13.78
CA SER A 280 -29.80 16.55 -12.88
C SER A 280 -31.18 16.54 -13.55
N LYS A 281 -31.33 17.25 -14.67
CA LYS A 281 -32.59 17.35 -15.44
C LYS A 281 -32.72 16.26 -16.51
N SER A 282 -32.01 15.14 -16.36
CA SER A 282 -32.09 14.00 -17.27
C SER A 282 -33.49 13.40 -17.33
N ALA A 283 -33.89 12.89 -18.50
CA ALA A 283 -35.08 12.08 -18.69
C ALA A 283 -34.93 10.68 -18.04
N PHE A 284 -33.70 10.16 -17.98
CA PHE A 284 -33.40 8.86 -17.39
C PHE A 284 -33.24 8.95 -15.87
N GLU A 285 -33.99 8.11 -15.15
CA GLU A 285 -33.95 8.06 -13.69
C GLU A 285 -32.58 7.64 -13.16
N CYS A 286 -31.93 6.66 -13.80
CA CYS A 286 -30.59 6.22 -13.42
C CYS A 286 -29.57 7.35 -13.47
N ILE A 287 -29.59 8.20 -14.50
CA ILE A 287 -28.68 9.34 -14.58
C ILE A 287 -28.97 10.37 -13.48
N ARG A 288 -30.25 10.63 -13.17
CA ARG A 288 -30.61 11.51 -12.04
C ARG A 288 -30.15 10.92 -10.70
N GLU A 289 -30.22 9.61 -10.55
CA GLU A 289 -29.76 8.91 -9.35
C GLU A 289 -28.23 9.01 -9.22
N ILE A 290 -27.50 8.68 -10.28
CA ILE A 290 -26.02 8.74 -10.36
C ILE A 290 -25.48 10.10 -9.90
N VAL A 291 -25.99 11.21 -10.44
CA VAL A 291 -25.48 12.55 -10.11
C VAL A 291 -25.85 13.03 -8.70
N ASN A 292 -26.80 12.36 -8.06
CA ASN A 292 -27.21 12.67 -6.69
C ASN A 292 -26.55 11.77 -5.65
N LEU A 293 -25.91 10.66 -6.06
CA LEU A 293 -25.14 9.82 -5.15
C LEU A 293 -24.02 10.62 -4.46
N PRO A 294 -23.69 10.30 -3.21
CA PRO A 294 -22.58 10.90 -2.49
C PRO A 294 -21.25 10.24 -2.91
N THR A 295 -20.89 10.38 -4.17
CA THR A 295 -19.65 9.84 -4.75
C THR A 295 -18.65 10.95 -5.03
N ASP A 296 -17.37 10.65 -4.85
CA ASP A 296 -16.29 11.56 -5.18
C ASP A 296 -16.02 11.53 -6.69
N TRP A 297 -15.97 12.72 -7.29
CA TRP A 297 -15.63 12.89 -8.70
C TRP A 297 -14.18 13.34 -8.82
N PHE A 298 -13.47 12.81 -9.81
CA PHE A 298 -12.08 13.16 -10.09
C PHE A 298 -11.99 13.92 -11.41
N LEU A 299 -11.25 15.02 -11.41
CA LEU A 299 -10.98 15.81 -12.61
C LEU A 299 -9.84 15.19 -13.41
N TYR A 300 -10.07 14.97 -14.70
CA TYR A 300 -9.06 14.56 -15.67
C TYR A 300 -9.08 15.53 -16.86
N PRO A 301 -8.19 16.53 -16.87
CA PRO A 301 -8.09 17.48 -17.97
C PRO A 301 -7.57 16.82 -19.25
N VAL A 302 -8.18 17.18 -20.39
CA VAL A 302 -7.78 16.64 -21.69
C VAL A 302 -6.81 17.58 -22.38
N TYR A 303 -5.58 17.11 -22.54
CA TYR A 303 -4.53 17.78 -23.30
C TYR A 303 -4.34 17.15 -24.68
N GLN A 304 -3.86 17.94 -25.62
CA GLN A 304 -3.50 17.51 -26.98
C GLN A 304 -2.10 18.03 -27.37
N VAL A 305 -1.46 17.37 -28.32
CA VAL A 305 -0.20 17.81 -28.92
C VAL A 305 -0.49 18.29 -30.35
N PRO A 306 -0.31 19.58 -30.67
CA PRO A 306 -0.57 20.11 -32.00
C PRO A 306 0.22 19.36 -33.08
N PRO A 307 -0.38 19.06 -34.25
CA PRO A 307 0.30 18.36 -35.33
C PRO A 307 1.45 19.19 -35.94
N GLY A 308 2.38 18.52 -36.62
CA GLY A 308 3.51 19.16 -37.32
C GLY A 308 4.79 19.34 -36.51
N GLY A 309 4.90 18.69 -35.33
CA GLY A 309 6.15 18.62 -34.55
C GLY A 309 7.11 17.53 -35.04
N LYS A 310 8.34 17.53 -34.55
CA LYS A 310 9.30 16.45 -34.79
C LYS A 310 8.91 15.23 -33.96
N TRP A 311 8.97 14.05 -34.55
CA TRP A 311 8.72 12.78 -33.83
C TRP A 311 10.00 12.07 -33.43
N HIS A 312 11.14 12.41 -34.04
CA HIS A 312 12.40 11.76 -33.72
C HIS A 312 13.59 12.70 -33.90
N SER A 313 14.69 12.35 -33.24
CA SER A 313 16.06 12.80 -33.48
C SER A 313 16.85 11.66 -34.16
N ASP A 314 18.18 11.60 -34.04
CA ASP A 314 18.95 10.53 -34.70
C ASP A 314 18.80 9.18 -33.98
N ARG A 315 18.58 9.21 -32.65
CA ARG A 315 18.51 8.01 -31.79
C ARG A 315 17.31 7.98 -30.84
N VAL A 316 16.50 9.03 -30.76
CA VAL A 316 15.28 9.05 -29.94
C VAL A 316 14.04 9.17 -30.82
N LEU A 317 13.04 8.31 -30.60
CA LEU A 317 11.74 8.33 -31.31
C LEU A 317 10.59 8.44 -30.30
N LEU A 318 9.63 9.32 -30.56
CA LEU A 318 8.41 9.45 -29.77
C LEU A 318 7.32 8.53 -30.33
N LEU A 319 6.56 7.86 -29.45
CA LEU A 319 5.44 7.00 -29.80
C LEU A 319 4.20 7.32 -28.95
N GLY A 320 3.00 7.00 -29.48
CA GLY A 320 1.74 7.22 -28.78
C GLY A 320 1.51 8.68 -28.37
N ASP A 321 0.97 8.88 -27.17
CA ASP A 321 0.61 10.20 -26.66
C ASP A 321 1.81 11.16 -26.51
N ALA A 322 3.03 10.64 -26.38
CA ALA A 322 4.23 11.48 -26.36
C ALA A 322 4.45 12.19 -27.71
N ALA A 323 4.10 11.53 -28.83
CA ALA A 323 4.27 12.07 -30.18
C ALA A 323 3.05 12.85 -30.69
N HIS A 324 1.84 12.35 -30.41
CA HIS A 324 0.62 12.82 -31.08
C HIS A 324 -0.66 12.72 -30.25
N ALA A 325 -0.57 12.95 -28.92
CA ALA A 325 -1.75 12.97 -28.06
C ALA A 325 -2.89 13.80 -28.66
N MET A 326 -4.08 13.20 -28.68
CA MET A 326 -5.28 13.80 -29.24
C MET A 326 -6.47 13.52 -28.32
N PRO A 327 -7.55 14.33 -28.39
CA PRO A 327 -8.74 14.09 -27.58
C PRO A 327 -9.24 12.64 -27.70
N PRO A 328 -9.55 11.96 -26.57
CA PRO A 328 -9.82 10.52 -26.58
C PRO A 328 -10.93 10.14 -27.56
N ARG A 329 -10.59 9.29 -28.53
CA ARG A 329 -11.53 8.69 -29.47
C ARG A 329 -11.98 7.33 -28.93
N ASP A 330 -13.07 6.79 -29.49
CA ASP A 330 -13.53 5.43 -29.24
C ASP A 330 -12.40 4.38 -29.43
N GLU A 331 -11.31 4.75 -30.13
CA GLU A 331 -10.10 3.98 -30.51
C GLU A 331 -8.80 4.39 -29.76
N SER A 332 -8.84 5.26 -28.76
CA SER A 332 -7.63 5.91 -28.21
C SER A 332 -6.48 4.97 -27.79
N ALA A 333 -6.77 3.82 -27.19
CA ALA A 333 -5.75 2.81 -26.86
C ALA A 333 -5.14 2.12 -28.09
N ALA A 334 -5.89 2.00 -29.18
CA ALA A 334 -5.46 1.29 -30.38
C ALA A 334 -4.31 2.02 -31.09
N TYR A 335 -4.31 3.35 -31.12
CA TYR A 335 -3.26 4.12 -31.79
C TYR A 335 -1.87 3.87 -31.18
N ALA A 336 -1.78 3.79 -29.84
CA ALA A 336 -0.55 3.47 -29.13
C ALA A 336 -0.07 2.02 -29.41
N LEU A 337 -1.01 1.06 -29.49
CA LEU A 337 -0.69 -0.34 -29.83
C LEU A 337 -0.25 -0.48 -31.29
N ASP A 338 -0.91 0.22 -32.21
CA ASP A 338 -0.51 0.28 -33.62
C ASP A 338 0.91 0.80 -33.76
N ASP A 339 1.25 1.88 -33.04
CA ASP A 339 2.57 2.51 -33.07
C ASP A 339 3.66 1.54 -32.61
N ALA A 340 3.42 0.84 -31.50
CA ALA A 340 4.32 -0.19 -30.97
C ALA A 340 4.59 -1.30 -32.00
N ILE A 341 3.53 -1.85 -32.60
CA ILE A 341 3.63 -2.96 -33.56
C ILE A 341 4.27 -2.50 -34.87
N LEU A 342 3.84 -1.37 -35.43
CA LEU A 342 4.40 -0.84 -36.68
C LEU A 342 5.88 -0.50 -36.54
N PHE A 343 6.26 0.15 -35.44
CA PHE A 343 7.66 0.48 -35.20
C PHE A 343 8.51 -0.77 -35.01
N ALA A 344 8.06 -1.73 -34.20
CA ALA A 344 8.79 -2.98 -33.99
C ALA A 344 9.03 -3.74 -35.30
N ARG A 345 7.99 -3.89 -36.15
CA ARG A 345 8.11 -4.51 -37.48
C ARG A 345 9.04 -3.71 -38.39
N THR A 346 8.98 -2.38 -38.34
CA THR A 346 9.84 -1.51 -39.15
C THR A 346 11.32 -1.64 -38.74
N LEU A 347 11.60 -1.72 -37.45
CA LEU A 347 12.95 -1.93 -36.94
C LEU A 347 13.47 -3.33 -37.26
N ALA A 348 12.63 -4.36 -37.11
CA ALA A 348 12.96 -5.75 -37.45
C ALA A 348 13.21 -5.98 -38.94
N ARG A 349 12.61 -5.16 -39.82
CA ARG A 349 12.89 -5.17 -41.26
C ARG A 349 14.25 -4.59 -41.62
N TYR A 350 14.75 -3.65 -40.83
CA TYR A 350 16.01 -2.93 -41.06
C TYR A 350 16.99 -3.01 -39.87
N PRO A 351 17.25 -4.20 -39.30
CA PRO A 351 17.90 -4.34 -38.00
C PRO A 351 19.36 -3.88 -38.02
N CYS A 352 20.03 -3.97 -39.17
CA CYS A 352 21.45 -3.62 -39.35
C CYS A 352 21.68 -2.17 -39.81
N ARG A 353 20.61 -1.37 -39.99
CA ARG A 353 20.71 0.03 -40.43
C ARG A 353 20.69 0.98 -39.22
N PRO A 354 21.17 2.23 -39.36
CA PRO A 354 21.05 3.23 -38.31
C PRO A 354 19.57 3.43 -37.90
N PRO A 355 19.26 3.61 -36.60
CA PRO A 355 17.87 3.75 -36.11
C PRO A 355 17.07 4.84 -36.82
N GLY A 356 17.70 5.97 -37.16
CA GLY A 356 17.06 7.07 -37.89
C GLY A 356 16.43 6.68 -39.23
N VAL A 357 16.91 5.64 -39.91
CA VAL A 357 16.26 5.13 -41.14
C VAL A 357 14.89 4.51 -40.81
N SER A 358 14.83 3.67 -39.78
CA SER A 358 13.57 3.08 -39.31
C SER A 358 12.61 4.14 -38.77
N PHE A 359 13.11 5.20 -38.12
CA PHE A 359 12.30 6.31 -37.65
C PHE A 359 11.60 7.05 -38.80
N LYS A 360 12.35 7.42 -39.85
CA LYS A 360 11.79 8.07 -41.05
C LYS A 360 10.74 7.21 -41.74
N ILE A 361 10.98 5.91 -41.87
CA ILE A 361 10.04 4.98 -42.51
C ILE A 361 8.76 4.87 -41.66
N TYR A 362 8.89 4.66 -40.36
CA TYR A 362 7.75 4.61 -39.45
C TYR A 362 6.92 5.90 -39.53
N GLU A 363 7.58 7.06 -39.49
CA GLU A 363 6.91 8.35 -39.60
C GLU A 363 6.16 8.49 -40.94
N SER A 364 6.76 8.08 -42.06
CA SER A 364 6.12 8.15 -43.39
C SER A 364 4.82 7.34 -43.50
N ILE A 365 4.74 6.22 -42.78
CA ILE A 365 3.55 5.36 -42.75
C ILE A 365 2.49 5.96 -41.81
N ARG A 366 2.92 6.54 -40.69
CA ARG A 366 2.03 6.83 -39.57
C ARG A 366 1.55 8.28 -39.47
N ARG A 367 2.33 9.25 -39.98
CA ARG A 367 2.07 10.68 -39.83
C ARG A 367 0.69 11.10 -40.36
N GLU A 368 0.37 10.74 -41.60
CA GLU A 368 -0.88 11.18 -42.24
C GLU A 368 -2.13 10.55 -41.59
N PRO A 369 -2.21 9.23 -41.34
CA PRO A 369 -3.31 8.62 -40.60
C PRO A 369 -3.55 9.27 -39.22
N VAL A 370 -2.47 9.57 -38.49
CA VAL A 370 -2.55 10.24 -37.18
C VAL A 370 -3.06 11.68 -37.32
N ASN A 371 -2.59 12.44 -38.30
CA ASN A 371 -3.08 13.80 -38.55
C ASN A 371 -4.57 13.83 -38.92
N GLN A 372 -5.04 12.85 -39.69
CA GLN A 372 -6.46 12.71 -40.01
C GLN A 372 -7.29 12.34 -38.77
N ALA A 373 -6.78 11.44 -37.94
CA ALA A 373 -7.38 11.06 -36.68
C ALA A 373 -7.50 12.25 -35.72
N PHE A 374 -6.44 13.04 -35.59
CA PHE A 374 -6.38 14.26 -34.80
C PHE A 374 -7.45 15.27 -35.25
N LYS A 375 -7.50 15.61 -36.55
CA LYS A 375 -8.52 16.52 -37.09
C LYS A 375 -9.94 16.02 -36.82
N ALA A 376 -10.16 14.70 -36.95
CA ALA A 376 -11.46 14.10 -36.72
C ALA A 376 -11.86 14.08 -35.23
N SER A 377 -10.92 13.85 -34.31
CA SER A 377 -11.16 13.86 -32.86
C SER A 377 -11.46 15.28 -32.38
N THR A 378 -10.64 16.28 -32.73
CA THR A 378 -10.88 17.68 -32.35
C THR A 378 -12.27 18.16 -32.79
N LYS A 379 -12.67 17.87 -34.04
CA LYS A 379 -14.01 18.24 -34.56
C LYS A 379 -15.17 17.53 -33.84
N ARG A 380 -14.95 16.31 -33.34
CA ARG A 380 -15.98 15.57 -32.58
C ARG A 380 -16.11 16.15 -31.17
N TRP A 381 -14.99 16.45 -30.54
CA TRP A 381 -14.91 16.95 -29.17
C TRP A 381 -15.40 18.39 -29.03
N ASP A 382 -15.24 19.22 -30.06
CA ASP A 382 -15.85 20.57 -30.12
C ASP A 382 -17.37 20.57 -29.91
N LYS A 383 -18.05 19.43 -30.13
CA LYS A 383 -19.49 19.27 -29.87
C LYS A 383 -19.85 19.08 -28.40
N ASN A 384 -18.88 18.77 -27.54
CA ASN A 384 -19.07 18.67 -26.09
C ASN A 384 -19.00 20.02 -25.38
N ARG A 385 -18.69 21.10 -26.11
CA ARG A 385 -18.78 22.47 -25.60
C ARG A 385 -20.21 22.88 -25.34
N ASP A 386 -20.36 23.84 -24.43
CA ASP A 386 -21.67 24.32 -24.03
C ASP A 386 -22.43 24.93 -25.22
N ALA A 387 -23.69 24.53 -25.36
CA ALA A 387 -24.53 24.92 -26.47
C ALA A 387 -25.87 25.51 -26.01
N GLY A 388 -26.32 26.51 -26.76
CA GLY A 388 -27.70 26.99 -26.68
C GLY A 388 -28.70 25.89 -27.09
N ALA A 389 -29.94 26.01 -26.60
CA ALA A 389 -30.97 24.98 -26.79
C ALA A 389 -31.25 24.63 -28.27
N LEU A 390 -31.18 25.61 -29.17
CA LEU A 390 -31.38 25.41 -30.61
C LEU A 390 -30.25 24.59 -31.24
N LYS A 391 -28.98 24.93 -30.95
CA LYS A 391 -27.79 24.22 -31.44
C LYS A 391 -27.77 22.77 -30.91
N ALA A 392 -28.10 22.58 -29.64
CA ALA A 392 -28.21 21.25 -29.03
C ALA A 392 -29.28 20.40 -29.73
N SER A 393 -30.48 20.96 -29.95
CA SER A 393 -31.58 20.25 -30.61
C SER A 393 -31.26 19.89 -32.07
N LEU A 394 -30.61 20.80 -32.81
CA LEU A 394 -30.15 20.53 -34.18
C LEU A 394 -29.09 19.42 -34.21
N THR A 395 -28.18 19.40 -33.24
CA THR A 395 -27.16 18.36 -33.09
C THR A 395 -27.80 16.99 -32.82
N GLU A 396 -28.76 16.91 -31.89
CA GLU A 396 -29.52 15.69 -31.61
C GLU A 396 -30.30 15.18 -32.85
N TRP A 397 -30.83 16.09 -33.67
CA TRP A 397 -31.60 15.72 -34.86
C TRP A 397 -30.72 15.22 -36.01
N THR A 398 -29.53 15.80 -36.18
CA THR A 398 -28.60 15.46 -37.27
C THR A 398 -27.67 14.29 -36.93
N LEU A 399 -27.45 13.99 -35.64
CA LEU A 399 -26.56 12.92 -35.19
C LEU A 399 -26.90 11.52 -35.75
N PRO A 400 -28.18 11.07 -35.81
CA PRO A 400 -28.51 9.77 -36.41
C PRO A 400 -28.07 9.65 -37.89
N LEU A 401 -28.24 10.72 -38.67
CA LEU A 401 -27.80 10.75 -40.07
C LEU A 401 -26.27 10.71 -40.18
N TYR A 402 -25.58 11.43 -39.30
CA TYR A 402 -24.12 11.40 -39.23
C TYR A 402 -23.58 10.01 -38.86
N LEU A 403 -24.17 9.35 -37.85
CA LEU A 403 -23.82 7.98 -37.48
C LEU A 403 -24.03 7.03 -38.66
N ARG A 404 -25.15 7.15 -39.38
CA ARG A 404 -25.39 6.32 -40.58
C ARG A 404 -24.35 6.58 -41.67
N LYS A 405 -23.98 7.84 -41.94
CA LYS A 405 -22.99 8.20 -42.98
C LYS A 405 -21.57 7.73 -42.64
N THR A 406 -21.21 7.65 -41.36
CA THR A 406 -19.88 7.25 -40.89
C THR A 406 -19.78 5.78 -40.53
N LYS A 407 -20.81 4.97 -40.82
CA LYS A 407 -20.85 3.56 -40.44
C LYS A 407 -19.75 2.74 -41.14
N ASP A 408 -19.58 2.93 -42.45
CA ASP A 408 -18.63 2.13 -43.23
C ASP A 408 -17.18 2.50 -42.90
N ALA A 409 -16.88 3.79 -42.75
CA ALA A 409 -15.56 4.24 -42.30
C ALA A 409 -15.18 3.72 -40.90
N ARG A 410 -16.16 3.56 -39.98
CA ARG A 410 -15.93 2.93 -38.66
C ARG A 410 -15.69 1.43 -38.78
N LYS A 411 -16.40 0.75 -39.69
CA LYS A 411 -16.17 -0.66 -39.96
C LYS A 411 -14.75 -0.89 -40.48
N GLU A 412 -14.30 -0.09 -41.43
CA GLU A 412 -12.92 -0.12 -41.93
C GLU A 412 -11.91 0.11 -40.81
N ALA A 413 -12.19 1.05 -39.90
CA ALA A 413 -11.37 1.26 -38.71
C ALA A 413 -11.31 0.01 -37.81
N TRP A 414 -12.40 -0.73 -37.63
CA TRP A 414 -12.42 -1.99 -36.85
C TRP A 414 -11.66 -3.14 -37.51
N GLU A 415 -11.56 -3.12 -38.83
CA GLU A 415 -10.85 -4.13 -39.62
C GLU A 415 -9.36 -3.82 -39.80
N PHE A 416 -8.92 -2.57 -39.58
CA PHE A 416 -7.53 -2.13 -39.70
C PHE A 416 -6.60 -2.92 -38.79
N ASP A 417 -5.51 -3.48 -39.34
CA ASP A 417 -4.54 -4.33 -38.64
C ASP A 417 -3.10 -3.85 -38.84
N ALA A 418 -2.47 -3.41 -37.75
CA ALA A 418 -1.09 -2.92 -37.76
C ALA A 418 -0.06 -4.00 -38.12
N SER A 419 -0.37 -5.28 -37.90
CA SER A 419 0.52 -6.40 -38.24
C SER A 419 0.53 -6.74 -39.74
N GLU A 420 -0.46 -6.26 -40.49
CA GLU A 420 -0.61 -6.52 -41.93
C GLU A 420 -0.17 -5.32 -42.80
N VAL A 421 0.03 -4.13 -42.21
CA VAL A 421 0.43 -2.93 -42.96
C VAL A 421 1.76 -3.18 -43.70
N PRO A 422 1.84 -2.85 -45.01
CA PRO A 422 3.06 -3.04 -45.79
C PRO A 422 4.11 -1.99 -45.40
N ILE A 423 5.34 -2.46 -45.11
CA ILE A 423 6.49 -1.59 -44.84
C ILE A 423 7.18 -1.28 -46.18
N PRO A 424 7.33 0.00 -46.58
CA PRO A 424 7.99 0.39 -47.82
C PRO A 424 9.39 -0.19 -47.95
N GLN A 425 9.77 -0.64 -49.14
CA GLN A 425 11.15 -1.03 -49.45
C GLN A 425 11.93 0.20 -49.91
N VAL A 426 12.96 0.59 -49.17
CA VAL A 426 13.90 1.62 -49.61
C VAL A 426 14.92 1.00 -50.58
N SER A 427 15.14 1.61 -51.74
CA SER A 427 16.15 1.16 -52.71
C SER A 427 17.57 1.44 -52.18
N GLU A 428 18.54 0.60 -52.54
CA GLU A 428 19.94 0.77 -52.10
C GLU A 428 20.54 2.12 -52.56
N GLU A 429 20.07 2.67 -53.68
CA GLU A 429 20.49 3.97 -54.21
C GLU A 429 19.99 5.16 -53.36
N GLN A 430 18.76 5.11 -52.83
CA GLN A 430 18.24 6.14 -51.92
C GLN A 430 18.95 6.13 -50.56
N LEU A 431 19.38 4.96 -50.08
CA LEU A 431 20.12 4.80 -48.82
C LEU A 431 21.57 5.30 -48.91
N ALA A 432 22.19 5.24 -50.10
CA ALA A 432 23.54 5.74 -50.32
C ALA A 432 23.59 7.28 -50.39
N PHE A 433 22.52 7.93 -50.89
CA PHE A 433 22.43 9.38 -51.00
C PHE A 433 22.28 10.07 -49.64
N ASP A 434 21.49 9.51 -48.72
CA ASP A 434 21.31 10.01 -47.35
C ASP A 434 22.55 9.78 -46.45
N TRP A 435 23.40 8.79 -46.77
CA TRP A 435 24.66 8.56 -46.04
C TRP A 435 25.75 9.58 -46.43
N ALA A 436 25.74 10.07 -47.68
CA ALA A 436 26.69 11.07 -48.17
C ALA A 436 26.40 12.49 -47.66
N SER A 437 25.12 12.84 -47.47
CA SER A 437 24.69 14.16 -47.00
C SER A 437 24.90 14.39 -45.50
N GLY A 438 25.00 13.33 -44.70
CA GLY A 438 25.29 13.40 -43.25
C GLY A 438 26.76 13.64 -42.89
N MET A 439 27.69 13.57 -43.85
CA MET A 439 29.12 13.83 -43.61
C MET A 439 29.51 15.31 -43.72
N ASP A 440 28.65 16.16 -44.30
CA ASP A 440 28.96 17.60 -44.51
C ASP A 440 28.73 18.47 -43.25
N THR A 441 28.11 17.95 -42.19
CA THR A 441 27.91 18.69 -40.93
C THR A 441 29.12 18.67 -39.99
N TRP A 442 30.21 17.97 -40.36
CA TRP A 442 31.48 17.92 -39.61
C TRP A 442 32.55 18.93 -40.09
N ARG A 443 32.16 19.98 -40.84
CA ARG A 443 33.03 21.14 -41.13
C ARG A 443 32.30 22.46 -40.81
N GLY A 444 32.19 22.77 -39.53
CA GLY A 444 31.55 24.02 -39.10
C GLY A 444 31.85 24.37 -37.65
N ALA A 445 33.13 24.50 -37.29
CA ALA A 445 33.54 25.21 -36.07
C ALA A 445 34.47 26.38 -36.45
N PRO A 446 34.30 27.57 -35.84
CA PRO A 446 34.90 28.81 -36.31
C PRO A 446 36.39 28.91 -35.97
N SER A 447 37.17 29.45 -36.90
CA SER A 447 38.58 29.77 -36.69
C SER A 447 38.75 31.05 -35.87
N PRO A 448 39.75 31.12 -34.97
CA PRO A 448 40.38 32.38 -34.61
C PRO A 448 41.51 32.67 -35.63
N THR A 449 41.60 33.91 -36.08
CA THR A 449 42.83 34.46 -36.69
C THR A 449 43.93 34.57 -35.60
N PRO A 450 45.25 34.71 -35.88
CA PRO A 450 45.86 35.23 -37.12
C PRO A 450 47.20 34.60 -37.58
N THR A 451 47.71 35.13 -38.70
CA THR A 451 49.13 35.28 -39.14
C THR A 451 49.98 34.10 -39.63
N ASN A 452 50.44 34.32 -40.88
CA ASN A 452 51.78 34.12 -41.47
C ASN A 452 52.31 32.74 -41.88
N CYS A 453 52.85 32.79 -43.11
CA CYS A 453 53.99 32.06 -43.66
C CYS A 453 53.88 30.56 -43.97
N GLY A 454 53.84 30.29 -45.29
CA GLY A 454 54.99 29.66 -45.95
C GLY A 454 55.00 28.14 -46.08
N GLU A 455 55.00 27.69 -47.34
CA GLU A 455 55.77 26.55 -47.87
C GLU A 455 55.53 25.14 -47.26
N LYS A 456 55.68 24.01 -47.93
CA LYS A 456 55.90 23.57 -49.30
C LYS A 456 55.80 22.04 -49.20
N HIS A 457 55.22 21.42 -50.22
CA HIS A 457 55.66 20.15 -50.81
C HIS A 457 55.59 18.81 -50.07
N LYS A 458 55.06 17.85 -50.87
CA LYS A 458 55.61 16.51 -51.18
C LYS A 458 55.31 15.39 -50.17
N ASN A 459 55.09 14.13 -50.54
CA ASN A 459 54.78 13.42 -51.79
C ASN A 459 54.77 11.90 -51.45
N PHE A 460 54.19 11.06 -52.32
CA PHE A 460 54.38 9.60 -52.49
C PHE A 460 53.58 8.64 -51.56
N GLU A 461 52.63 7.85 -52.09
CA GLU A 461 52.76 6.56 -52.84
C GLU A 461 53.08 5.36 -51.91
N TYR A 462 52.62 4.11 -52.08
CA TYR A 462 51.58 3.40 -52.86
C TYR A 462 51.64 1.94 -52.36
N ARG A 463 50.53 1.18 -52.38
CA ARG A 463 50.38 -0.24 -52.80
C ARG A 463 49.48 -1.14 -51.93
N ARG A 464 48.54 -1.76 -52.64
CA ARG A 464 47.78 -2.99 -52.31
C ARG A 464 48.65 -4.25 -52.51
N PRO A 465 48.16 -5.42 -52.09
CA PRO A 465 47.70 -6.40 -53.10
C PRO A 465 46.41 -7.16 -52.72
N ALA A 466 45.88 -7.94 -53.67
CA ALA A 466 44.64 -8.71 -53.59
C ALA A 466 44.84 -10.20 -53.99
N ALA A 467 43.95 -11.04 -53.42
CA ALA A 467 43.21 -12.19 -53.99
C ALA A 467 43.81 -13.63 -54.19
N ASN A 468 43.03 -14.60 -53.66
CA ASN A 468 42.58 -15.93 -54.20
C ASN A 468 43.60 -17.10 -54.34
N SER A 469 43.27 -18.41 -54.20
CA SER A 469 42.03 -19.23 -54.21
C SER A 469 42.29 -20.73 -53.83
N ALA A 470 41.21 -21.48 -53.49
CA ALA A 470 40.87 -22.90 -53.85
C ALA A 470 40.77 -24.02 -52.76
N ASP A 471 39.52 -24.28 -52.29
CA ASP A 471 38.65 -25.52 -52.39
C ASP A 471 39.02 -26.91 -51.71
N PRO A 472 38.12 -27.94 -51.61
CA PRO A 472 37.09 -28.18 -50.54
C PRO A 472 36.97 -29.65 -49.96
N LEU A 473 36.11 -29.86 -48.92
CA LEU A 473 35.15 -30.99 -48.66
C LEU A 473 35.03 -31.57 -47.22
N GLN A 474 33.75 -31.67 -46.79
CA GLN A 474 33.05 -32.72 -45.99
C GLN A 474 32.95 -32.77 -44.42
N LYS A 475 31.75 -32.32 -43.98
CA LYS A 475 30.73 -32.80 -43.00
C LYS A 475 30.76 -34.22 -42.32
N LEU A 476 30.32 -34.19 -41.03
CA LEU A 476 29.31 -35.02 -40.28
C LEU A 476 29.67 -36.27 -39.40
N LEU A 477 29.17 -36.20 -38.14
CA LEU A 477 28.62 -37.19 -37.16
C LEU A 477 29.45 -38.26 -36.39
N LEU A 478 29.44 -38.09 -35.05
CA LEU A 478 28.87 -38.93 -33.96
C LEU A 478 29.43 -40.33 -33.54
N CYS A 479 29.70 -40.41 -32.23
CA CYS A 479 29.52 -41.52 -31.26
C CYS A 479 30.59 -42.62 -30.99
N CYS A 480 31.10 -42.54 -29.74
CA CYS A 480 31.26 -43.58 -28.70
C CYS A 480 32.39 -44.65 -28.72
N LEU A 481 33.03 -44.73 -27.52
CA LEU A 481 33.69 -45.86 -26.83
C LEU A 481 35.08 -46.31 -27.33
N PHE A 482 36.12 -46.14 -26.48
CA PHE A 482 36.67 -47.24 -25.66
C PHE A 482 37.72 -46.77 -24.63
N THR A 483 37.74 -47.52 -23.54
CA THR A 483 38.43 -47.45 -22.24
C THR A 483 39.93 -47.83 -22.24
N PHE A 484 40.66 -47.47 -21.17
CA PHE A 484 41.60 -48.29 -20.37
C PHE A 484 42.29 -47.37 -19.32
N ARG A 485 42.68 -47.74 -18.09
CA ARG A 485 42.55 -48.90 -17.20
C ARG A 485 43.12 -48.45 -15.85
N THR A 486 42.47 -48.74 -14.73
CA THR A 486 43.10 -48.77 -13.39
C THR A 486 42.98 -50.21 -12.86
N GLN A 487 44.01 -50.69 -12.16
CA GLN A 487 44.06 -52.02 -11.53
C GLN A 487 44.51 -51.93 -10.06
N PRO A 488 44.24 -52.97 -9.22
CA PRO A 488 43.78 -52.82 -7.84
C PRO A 488 44.56 -53.69 -6.80
N SER A 489 43.97 -53.86 -5.59
CA SER A 489 44.12 -54.92 -4.56
C SER A 489 44.68 -54.43 -3.21
N SER A 490 44.44 -55.02 -2.03
CA SER A 490 43.36 -55.82 -1.41
C SER A 490 43.67 -55.93 0.11
N ALA A 491 42.74 -56.46 0.91
CA ALA A 491 42.69 -56.41 2.38
C ALA A 491 43.35 -57.57 3.18
N LYS A 492 43.28 -57.44 4.53
CA LYS A 492 43.48 -58.39 5.68
C LYS A 492 44.84 -58.25 6.41
N GLY A 493 45.00 -58.13 7.73
CA GLY A 493 44.14 -58.26 8.92
C GLY A 493 44.59 -59.44 9.81
N THR A 494 45.11 -59.20 11.03
CA THR A 494 45.10 -60.13 12.20
C THR A 494 45.46 -59.43 13.53
N ASP A 495 44.69 -59.76 14.56
CA ASP A 495 44.77 -59.35 15.98
C ASP A 495 46.06 -59.79 16.72
N ASN A 496 46.44 -59.08 17.79
CA ASN A 496 46.94 -59.71 19.02
C ASN A 496 46.87 -58.82 20.28
N ILE A 497 46.40 -59.48 21.33
CA ILE A 497 46.15 -59.13 22.74
C ILE A 497 47.41 -58.61 23.47
N MET A 498 47.29 -57.57 24.31
CA MET A 498 48.32 -57.16 25.29
C MET A 498 47.96 -57.52 26.74
N ALA A 499 49.01 -57.84 27.51
CA ALA A 499 49.05 -58.39 28.86
C ALA A 499 48.84 -57.33 29.99
N PRO A 500 48.78 -57.71 31.29
CA PRO A 500 48.27 -56.85 32.36
C PRO A 500 49.32 -55.86 32.88
N ILE A 501 48.91 -54.61 33.06
CA ILE A 501 49.72 -53.48 33.54
C ILE A 501 50.08 -53.70 35.02
N SER A 502 51.31 -53.36 35.43
CA SER A 502 51.76 -53.55 36.81
C SER A 502 51.14 -52.49 37.75
N LEU A 503 50.89 -52.87 39.01
CA LEU A 503 50.29 -51.98 40.01
C LEU A 503 51.17 -50.76 40.32
N ALA A 504 52.49 -50.89 40.15
CA ALA A 504 53.43 -49.79 40.38
C ALA A 504 53.26 -48.67 39.33
N ASP A 505 53.00 -49.04 38.07
CA ASP A 505 52.78 -48.07 36.98
C ASP A 505 51.46 -47.30 37.17
N ILE A 506 50.45 -47.96 37.75
CA ILE A 506 49.15 -47.35 38.08
C ILE A 506 49.30 -46.34 39.22
N VAL A 507 50.10 -46.65 40.24
CA VAL A 507 50.31 -45.76 41.39
C VAL A 507 51.16 -44.54 41.03
N SER A 508 52.14 -44.67 40.13
CA SER A 508 52.94 -43.53 39.65
C SER A 508 52.18 -42.58 38.71
N ALA A 509 51.03 -42.99 38.17
CA ALA A 509 50.20 -42.19 37.28
C ALA A 509 49.10 -41.39 38.01
N LEU A 510 48.97 -41.54 39.34
CA LEU A 510 48.01 -40.78 40.12
C LEU A 510 48.54 -39.36 40.41
N PRO A 511 47.74 -38.29 40.19
CA PRO A 511 48.16 -36.92 40.44
C PRO A 511 48.48 -36.68 41.92
N SER A 512 49.52 -35.91 42.22
CA SER A 512 49.98 -35.61 43.58
C SER A 512 49.21 -34.49 44.29
N GLU A 513 48.01 -34.13 43.82
CA GLU A 513 47.20 -33.07 44.41
C GLU A 513 46.11 -33.63 45.33
N ASP A 514 45.97 -33.00 46.49
CA ASP A 514 45.25 -33.46 47.68
C ASP A 514 43.72 -33.34 47.54
N SER A 515 43.16 -33.91 46.48
CA SER A 515 41.72 -33.95 46.21
C SER A 515 41.27 -35.36 45.88
N TRP A 516 40.33 -35.89 46.67
CA TRP A 516 39.82 -37.25 46.52
C TRP A 516 38.66 -37.26 45.53
N GLY A 517 38.91 -37.75 44.32
CA GLY A 517 37.91 -37.87 43.24
C GLY A 517 38.48 -37.46 41.88
N PRO A 518 37.74 -37.67 40.78
CA PRO A 518 38.13 -37.14 39.47
C PRO A 518 38.11 -35.60 39.53
N ALA A 519 39.13 -34.96 38.94
CA ALA A 519 39.14 -33.51 38.76
C ALA A 519 37.86 -33.09 38.03
N THR A 520 37.18 -32.03 38.50
CA THR A 520 35.94 -31.53 37.90
C THR A 520 36.20 -31.17 36.44
N PRO A 521 35.64 -31.91 35.45
CA PRO A 521 35.85 -31.60 34.05
C PRO A 521 35.14 -30.29 33.71
N THR A 522 35.83 -29.38 33.01
CA THR A 522 35.27 -28.13 32.49
C THR A 522 34.38 -28.34 31.25
N GLU A 523 34.43 -29.53 30.66
CA GLU A 523 33.68 -29.89 29.45
C GLU A 523 32.76 -31.10 29.68
N ASN A 524 31.51 -31.01 29.22
CA ASN A 524 30.52 -32.10 29.24
C ASN A 524 30.69 -33.06 28.03
N SER A 525 31.92 -33.43 27.71
CA SER A 525 32.26 -34.35 26.62
C SER A 525 32.92 -35.61 27.18
N LEU A 526 32.66 -36.75 26.54
CA LEU A 526 33.38 -38.01 26.76
C LEU A 526 34.16 -38.30 25.48
N ASP A 527 35.49 -38.21 25.53
CA ASP A 527 36.41 -38.41 24.39
C ASP A 527 36.01 -37.59 23.15
N GLY A 528 35.70 -36.31 23.34
CA GLY A 528 35.31 -35.40 22.26
C GLY A 528 33.88 -35.58 21.74
N VAL A 529 33.10 -36.49 22.33
CA VAL A 529 31.68 -36.70 22.01
C VAL A 529 30.82 -36.06 23.12
N PRO A 530 29.89 -35.15 22.80
CA PRO A 530 28.97 -34.60 23.79
C PRO A 530 28.24 -35.70 24.54
N TYR A 531 28.18 -35.66 25.87
CA TYR A 531 27.49 -36.71 26.61
C TYR A 531 25.98 -36.44 26.67
N ALA A 532 25.18 -37.42 26.27
CA ALA A 532 23.73 -37.45 26.54
C ALA A 532 23.33 -38.78 27.19
N PRO A 533 22.63 -38.77 28.34
CA PRO A 533 22.14 -39.98 28.97
C PRO A 533 21.05 -40.67 28.12
N PHE A 534 21.16 -41.99 27.95
CA PHE A 534 20.19 -42.81 27.22
C PHE A 534 20.02 -44.20 27.86
N SER A 535 18.92 -44.87 27.54
CA SER A 535 18.62 -46.24 27.99
C SER A 535 18.66 -47.21 26.80
N LYS A 536 19.44 -48.29 26.91
CA LYS A 536 19.52 -49.36 25.89
C LYS A 536 18.28 -50.26 25.83
N GLY A 537 17.39 -50.16 26.82
CA GLY A 537 16.16 -50.96 26.92
C GLY A 537 14.96 -50.37 26.16
N ASP A 538 15.13 -49.16 25.61
CA ASP A 538 14.05 -48.43 24.95
C ASP A 538 13.74 -49.06 23.58
N LYS A 539 12.46 -49.16 23.23
CA LYS A 539 12.06 -49.67 21.91
C LYS A 539 12.55 -48.74 20.80
N LEU A 540 13.04 -49.33 19.71
CA LEU A 540 13.52 -48.62 18.52
C LEU A 540 12.51 -48.77 17.37
N GLY A 541 12.27 -47.69 16.60
CA GLY A 541 11.40 -47.72 15.41
C GLY A 541 10.29 -46.66 15.40
N ARG A 542 10.65 -45.37 15.47
CA ARG A 542 9.73 -44.24 15.28
C ARG A 542 9.84 -43.71 13.84
N MET A 543 8.71 -43.50 13.18
CA MET A 543 8.64 -42.84 11.87
C MET A 543 8.55 -41.32 12.06
N ALA A 544 9.30 -40.56 11.27
CA ALA A 544 9.14 -39.11 11.14
C ALA A 544 8.18 -38.82 9.98
N ASP A 545 7.13 -38.05 10.25
CA ASP A 545 6.12 -37.65 9.27
C ASP A 545 5.95 -36.13 9.35
N TRP A 546 6.24 -35.45 8.24
CA TRP A 546 6.22 -33.99 8.11
C TRP A 546 4.87 -33.45 7.62
N THR A 547 3.90 -34.34 7.34
CA THR A 547 2.59 -33.97 6.77
C THR A 547 1.49 -33.83 7.82
N THR A 548 1.75 -34.19 9.09
CA THR A 548 0.73 -34.22 10.14
C THR A 548 0.78 -32.96 11.01
N GLU A 549 -0.25 -32.10 10.89
CA GLU A 549 -0.41 -30.95 11.77
C GLU A 549 -0.66 -31.39 13.22
N GLY A 550 0.04 -30.78 14.17
CA GLY A 550 0.26 -31.23 15.55
C GLY A 550 -0.95 -31.27 16.49
N LYS A 551 -2.15 -31.52 15.97
CA LYS A 551 -3.40 -31.44 16.72
C LYS A 551 -4.17 -32.77 16.69
N ASP A 552 -3.81 -33.78 15.90
CA ASP A 552 -4.41 -35.13 15.92
C ASP A 552 -4.02 -36.01 17.14
N ARG A 553 -3.82 -35.42 18.31
CA ARG A 553 -3.53 -36.16 19.55
C ARG A 553 -4.76 -36.81 20.20
N GLU A 554 -5.97 -36.44 19.82
CA GLU A 554 -7.20 -36.96 20.45
C GLU A 554 -8.26 -37.41 19.43
N ARG A 555 -8.24 -38.72 19.12
CA ARG A 555 -9.20 -39.55 18.32
C ARG A 555 -8.91 -39.62 16.83
N GLY A 556 -8.86 -40.79 16.19
CA GLY A 556 -9.08 -42.17 16.62
C GLY A 556 -8.96 -43.03 15.37
N GLY A 557 -7.96 -43.91 15.33
CA GLY A 557 -7.69 -44.79 14.18
C GLY A 557 -6.25 -45.30 14.10
N ARG A 558 -5.28 -44.53 14.60
CA ARG A 558 -3.83 -44.89 14.65
C ARG A 558 -3.22 -44.88 16.06
N GLN A 559 -4.06 -44.96 17.10
CA GLN A 559 -3.63 -44.85 18.50
C GLN A 559 -2.97 -46.12 19.09
N ALA A 560 -2.93 -47.24 18.38
CA ALA A 560 -2.34 -48.47 18.90
C ALA A 560 -0.80 -48.53 18.76
N TYR A 561 -0.20 -47.83 17.79
CA TYR A 561 1.23 -47.95 17.51
C TYR A 561 2.10 -46.97 18.32
N ASN A 562 1.62 -45.74 18.55
CA ASN A 562 2.41 -44.68 19.19
C ASN A 562 2.22 -44.55 20.71
N ARG A 563 1.23 -45.24 21.31
CA ARG A 563 1.02 -45.22 22.77
C ARG A 563 2.12 -45.99 23.53
N ASN A 564 2.73 -46.98 22.88
CA ASN A 564 3.80 -47.79 23.46
C ASN A 564 5.18 -47.09 23.50
N TYR A 565 5.29 -45.86 22.96
CA TYR A 565 6.54 -45.10 22.90
C TYR A 565 6.59 -43.91 23.86
N ARG A 566 5.47 -43.51 24.45
CA ARG A 566 5.38 -42.26 25.23
C ARG A 566 5.56 -42.44 26.74
N ASP A 567 5.29 -43.64 27.26
CA ASP A 567 5.33 -43.92 28.70
C ASP A 567 6.62 -44.63 29.16
N GLN A 568 7.71 -44.58 28.36
CA GLN A 568 8.97 -45.26 28.70
C GLN A 568 10.23 -44.39 28.73
N GLN A 569 10.14 -43.08 28.54
CA GLN A 569 11.31 -42.20 28.77
C GLN A 569 11.45 -41.90 30.27
N VAL A 570 12.10 -42.83 30.99
CA VAL A 570 12.28 -42.75 32.45
C VAL A 570 13.58 -42.03 32.85
N TYR A 571 14.48 -41.71 31.91
CA TYR A 571 15.75 -41.02 32.21
C TYR A 571 16.27 -40.17 31.02
N GLY A 572 16.70 -38.92 31.26
CA GLY A 572 17.45 -38.11 30.27
C GLY A 572 16.67 -37.13 29.37
N ALA A 573 15.37 -36.88 29.60
CA ALA A 573 14.56 -36.06 28.68
C ALA A 573 14.98 -34.57 28.59
N GLY A 574 15.72 -34.04 29.57
CA GLY A 574 16.20 -32.65 29.60
C GLY A 574 17.44 -32.36 28.73
N THR A 575 18.14 -33.40 28.28
CA THR A 575 19.42 -33.31 27.52
C THR A 575 19.26 -33.56 26.02
N SER A 576 18.01 -33.65 25.54
CA SER A 576 17.64 -33.89 24.13
C SER A 576 18.19 -32.86 23.14
N SER A 577 18.75 -31.75 23.62
CA SER A 577 19.26 -30.61 22.85
C SER A 577 20.69 -30.79 22.32
N LEU A 578 21.51 -31.70 22.88
CA LEU A 578 22.92 -31.85 22.48
C LEU A 578 23.12 -32.60 21.15
N PHE A 579 22.17 -33.46 20.78
CA PHE A 579 22.17 -34.24 19.53
C PHE A 579 20.90 -34.03 18.70
N ALA A 580 20.08 -33.03 19.05
CA ALA A 580 19.08 -32.54 18.12
C ALA A 580 19.87 -32.04 16.91
N GLY A 581 19.73 -32.75 15.78
CA GLY A 581 20.32 -32.32 14.51
C GLY A 581 20.02 -30.84 14.32
N ILE A 582 21.07 -30.08 13.98
CA ILE A 582 21.07 -28.68 13.54
C ILE A 582 19.63 -28.21 13.42
N GLN A 583 19.15 -27.37 14.34
CA GLN A 583 17.91 -26.65 14.12
C GLN A 583 18.05 -26.02 12.74
N VAL A 584 17.42 -26.65 11.75
CA VAL A 584 17.34 -26.17 10.40
C VAL A 584 16.66 -24.82 10.59
N ALA A 585 17.43 -23.76 10.43
CA ALA A 585 16.97 -22.37 10.57
C ALA A 585 15.88 -22.03 9.53
N GLU A 586 15.41 -23.01 8.76
CA GLU A 586 14.56 -22.91 7.58
C GLU A 586 13.48 -24.01 7.52
N ASP A 587 13.11 -24.65 8.64
CA ASP A 587 11.84 -25.40 8.69
C ASP A 587 10.68 -24.41 8.92
N GLU A 588 10.54 -23.55 7.92
CA GLU A 588 9.68 -22.39 7.92
C GLU A 588 8.57 -22.61 6.89
N SER A 589 7.37 -22.93 7.37
CA SER A 589 6.16 -22.75 6.56
C SER A 589 5.89 -21.26 6.23
N SER A 590 6.75 -20.34 6.68
CA SER A 590 6.81 -18.94 6.27
C SER A 590 7.51 -18.72 4.93
N PHE A 591 8.30 -19.67 4.43
CA PHE A 591 8.79 -19.59 3.05
C PHE A 591 7.65 -19.93 2.08
N SER A 592 7.15 -18.91 1.39
CA SER A 592 6.38 -19.12 0.17
C SER A 592 7.33 -19.57 -0.94
N VAL A 593 7.00 -20.65 -1.65
CA VAL A 593 7.60 -20.90 -2.96
C VAL A 593 7.27 -19.70 -3.83
N VAL A 594 8.29 -19.00 -4.31
CA VAL A 594 8.10 -17.81 -5.14
C VAL A 594 7.52 -18.27 -6.47
N ASP A 595 6.20 -18.16 -6.58
CA ASP A 595 5.54 -18.05 -7.85
C ASP A 595 5.93 -16.67 -8.40
N ASN A 596 6.75 -16.65 -9.46
CA ASN A 596 7.12 -15.42 -10.16
C ASN A 596 5.93 -14.82 -10.94
N THR A 597 4.70 -15.25 -10.66
CA THR A 597 3.46 -14.57 -11.06
C THR A 597 2.95 -13.71 -9.90
N ARG A 598 3.15 -12.39 -9.98
CA ARG A 598 2.79 -11.46 -8.89
C ARG A 598 1.27 -11.26 -8.81
N THR A 599 0.69 -11.78 -7.73
CA THR A 599 -0.66 -11.47 -7.25
C THR A 599 -0.70 -10.06 -6.64
N SER A 600 -1.67 -9.25 -7.08
CA SER A 600 -1.75 -7.82 -6.76
C SER A 600 -2.13 -7.57 -5.30
N THR A 601 -1.25 -6.94 -4.53
CA THR A 601 -1.57 -6.44 -3.19
C THR A 601 -2.27 -5.09 -3.31
N LYS A 602 -3.61 -5.09 -3.13
CA LYS A 602 -4.44 -3.88 -3.07
C LYS A 602 -4.08 -3.05 -1.83
N THR A 603 -3.54 -1.86 -2.03
CA THR A 603 -3.42 -0.81 -1.01
C THR A 603 -4.82 -0.37 -0.57
N ARG A 604 -5.20 -0.68 0.67
CA ARG A 604 -6.46 -0.24 1.27
C ARG A 604 -6.33 1.21 1.73
N ALA A 605 -6.86 2.11 0.92
CA ALA A 605 -7.15 3.49 1.29
C ALA A 605 -8.19 3.54 2.43
N PHE A 606 -7.88 4.36 3.43
CA PHE A 606 -8.65 4.63 4.63
C PHE A 606 -9.97 5.34 4.28
N GLY A 607 -11.12 4.67 4.44
CA GLY A 607 -12.45 5.19 4.14
C GLY A 607 -13.09 5.91 5.34
N ARG A 608 -13.17 7.24 5.27
CA ARG A 608 -13.93 8.13 6.17
C ARG A 608 -15.38 8.23 5.67
N GLY A 609 -16.36 8.04 6.56
CA GLY A 609 -17.78 8.19 6.21
C GLY A 609 -18.74 8.11 7.41
N GLY A 610 -18.76 9.17 8.23
CA GLY A 610 -19.84 9.45 9.18
C GLY A 610 -20.77 10.53 8.64
N GLY A 611 -22.08 10.32 8.74
CA GLY A 611 -23.10 11.21 8.18
C GLY A 611 -24.02 11.86 9.21
N THR A 612 -24.53 13.04 8.87
CA THR A 612 -25.72 13.70 9.44
C THR A 612 -26.69 13.97 8.29
N ILE A 613 -27.77 13.21 8.11
CA ILE A 613 -29.13 13.30 8.70
C ILE A 613 -29.77 14.68 8.56
N PHE A 614 -30.94 14.79 7.89
CA PHE A 614 -32.22 15.18 8.53
C PHE A 614 -33.50 14.96 7.69
N ARG A 615 -34.50 14.36 8.37
CA ARG A 615 -36.00 14.48 8.37
C ARG A 615 -36.74 14.95 7.10
N GLY A 616 -37.93 14.45 6.73
CA GLY A 616 -38.88 13.51 7.32
C GLY A 616 -40.31 13.73 6.74
N ARG A 617 -41.24 12.80 7.07
CA ARG A 617 -42.72 12.94 7.16
C ARG A 617 -43.61 12.28 6.06
N GLY A 618 -44.62 11.51 6.52
CA GLY A 618 -45.87 11.15 5.80
C GLY A 618 -46.01 9.65 5.47
N GLN A 619 -46.52 8.75 6.32
CA GLN A 619 -47.93 8.50 6.73
C GLN A 619 -48.78 7.64 5.76
N ARG A 620 -49.24 6.49 6.31
CA ARG A 620 -50.53 5.77 6.15
C ARG A 620 -50.77 4.66 5.10
N GLY A 621 -51.13 3.50 5.66
CA GLY A 621 -52.26 2.62 5.25
C GLY A 621 -51.85 1.28 4.61
N ALA A 622 -52.46 0.11 4.86
CA ALA A 622 -53.50 -0.32 5.78
C ALA A 622 -53.64 -1.87 5.71
N ILE A 623 -53.93 -2.51 6.85
CA ILE A 623 -54.95 -3.58 7.09
C ILE A 623 -54.95 -4.84 6.20
N GLY A 624 -54.62 -6.02 6.78
CA GLY A 624 -55.58 -7.10 7.11
C GLY A 624 -55.21 -8.36 6.30
N GLN A 625 -55.36 -9.63 6.70
CA GLN A 625 -56.31 -10.29 7.60
C GLN A 625 -55.89 -11.79 7.73
N ARG A 626 -56.14 -12.41 8.90
CA ARG A 626 -56.43 -13.86 9.19
C ARG A 626 -55.52 -14.97 8.62
N GLY A 627 -55.22 -16.06 9.34
CA GLY A 627 -55.76 -16.59 10.60
C GLY A 627 -55.04 -17.91 10.94
N GLY A 628 -54.82 -18.19 12.23
CA GLY A 628 -55.35 -19.40 12.89
C GLY A 628 -54.41 -20.61 12.80
N ARG A 629 -54.37 -21.58 13.72
CA ARG A 629 -54.89 -21.80 15.08
C ARG A 629 -54.18 -23.10 15.54
N GLY A 630 -54.02 -23.30 16.85
CA GLY A 630 -53.62 -24.60 17.41
C GLY A 630 -52.69 -24.46 18.62
N ALA A 631 -53.18 -24.00 19.78
CA ALA A 631 -53.79 -24.85 20.84
C ALA A 631 -52.71 -25.50 21.72
N PHE A 632 -52.46 -24.95 22.92
CA PHE A 632 -53.00 -25.42 24.23
C PHE A 632 -51.96 -26.34 24.93
N GLN A 633 -51.68 -26.40 26.23
CA GLN A 633 -52.20 -25.86 27.52
C GLN A 633 -51.14 -26.32 28.57
N ARG A 634 -50.51 -25.47 29.38
CA ARG A 634 -50.89 -24.91 30.71
C ARG A 634 -50.99 -25.90 31.89
N ALA A 635 -50.43 -25.44 33.03
CA ALA A 635 -50.64 -25.80 34.45
C ALA A 635 -49.73 -26.90 35.04
N GLY A 636 -49.23 -26.84 36.27
CA GLY A 636 -49.34 -25.91 37.42
C GLY A 636 -48.21 -26.23 38.42
N ALA A 637 -47.63 -25.23 39.10
CA ALA A 637 -47.87 -24.86 40.51
C ALA A 637 -47.41 -25.91 41.57
N GLY A 638 -46.40 -25.55 42.37
CA GLY A 638 -46.01 -26.26 43.60
C GLY A 638 -44.83 -25.59 44.32
N ARG A 639 -44.99 -25.32 45.61
CA ARG A 639 -44.20 -24.44 46.52
C ARG A 639 -43.11 -25.20 47.31
N GLY A 640 -42.05 -24.48 47.72
CA GLY A 640 -41.13 -24.79 48.85
C GLY A 640 -39.99 -25.76 48.49
N GLY A 641 -38.73 -25.62 48.90
CA GLY A 641 -38.05 -24.82 49.91
C GLY A 641 -36.99 -25.73 50.58
N GLY A 642 -35.71 -25.34 50.59
CA GLY A 642 -34.68 -25.89 51.50
C GLY A 642 -33.72 -26.96 50.98
N ASP A 643 -32.52 -26.51 50.57
CA ASP A 643 -31.15 -26.96 50.91
C ASP A 643 -30.70 -28.44 51.04
N ARG A 644 -29.50 -28.65 50.44
CA ARG A 644 -28.39 -29.62 50.69
C ARG A 644 -28.32 -30.98 49.95
N TYR A 645 -27.32 -31.05 49.05
CA TYR A 645 -26.21 -32.03 48.94
C TYR A 645 -26.48 -33.54 49.19
N TYR A 646 -26.44 -34.39 48.14
CA TYR A 646 -25.30 -35.26 47.71
C TYR A 646 -25.75 -36.28 46.64
N ASP A 647 -24.91 -36.46 45.61
CA ASP A 647 -24.69 -37.61 44.72
C ASP A 647 -25.77 -38.38 43.92
N GLN A 648 -25.53 -38.36 42.59
CA GLN A 648 -25.32 -39.49 41.66
C GLN A 648 -26.46 -40.43 41.21
N ARG A 649 -26.58 -40.50 39.87
CA ARG A 649 -26.96 -41.61 38.95
C ARG A 649 -28.36 -41.62 38.30
N GLY A 650 -28.30 -41.45 36.96
CA GLY A 650 -29.17 -42.04 35.94
C GLY A 650 -30.37 -41.16 35.55
N GLY A 651 -30.52 -40.58 34.36
CA GLY A 651 -29.95 -40.86 33.05
C GLY A 651 -31.09 -41.03 32.05
N ARG A 652 -31.41 -39.99 31.26
CA ARG A 652 -31.81 -40.04 29.83
C ARG A 652 -32.36 -38.71 29.32
N GLY A 653 -31.65 -38.13 28.35
CA GLY A 653 -32.23 -37.34 27.25
C GLY A 653 -32.03 -35.83 27.30
N GLY A 654 -31.08 -35.29 26.53
CA GLY A 654 -31.19 -33.91 26.01
C GLY A 654 -29.94 -33.02 26.01
N ARG A 655 -28.94 -33.36 25.19
CA ARG A 655 -27.99 -32.45 24.53
C ARG A 655 -27.11 -31.56 25.42
N GLY A 656 -25.99 -32.14 25.85
CA GLY A 656 -24.79 -31.40 26.20
C GLY A 656 -24.29 -30.54 25.04
N ARG A 657 -23.90 -29.31 25.35
CA ARG A 657 -23.12 -28.45 24.44
C ARG A 657 -21.84 -29.19 24.10
N ARG A 658 -21.69 -29.57 22.83
CA ARG A 658 -20.42 -29.97 22.23
C ARG A 658 -19.41 -28.84 22.46
N PHE A 659 -18.42 -29.09 23.31
CA PHE A 659 -17.18 -28.32 23.32
C PHE A 659 -16.55 -28.46 21.92
N GLY A 660 -16.12 -27.35 21.33
CA GLY A 660 -16.05 -27.12 19.89
C GLY A 660 -15.04 -28.00 19.14
N TRP A 661 -15.56 -28.98 18.41
CA TRP A 661 -14.91 -29.74 17.33
C TRP A 661 -14.71 -28.88 16.07
N LYS A 662 -14.19 -27.65 16.23
CA LYS A 662 -13.97 -26.65 15.16
C LYS A 662 -12.75 -25.75 15.36
N ASP A 663 -11.97 -25.90 16.43
CA ASP A 663 -10.74 -25.11 16.65
C ASP A 663 -9.53 -25.58 15.81
N TYR A 664 -9.71 -26.61 14.97
CA TYR A 664 -8.71 -27.12 14.03
C TYR A 664 -8.80 -26.42 12.68
N ASP A 665 -9.97 -25.92 12.29
CA ASP A 665 -10.22 -25.22 11.03
C ASP A 665 -9.97 -23.70 11.12
N LYS A 666 -9.31 -23.20 12.18
CA LYS A 666 -9.03 -21.76 12.29
C LYS A 666 -7.84 -21.45 11.38
N PRO A 667 -8.01 -20.68 10.29
CA PRO A 667 -6.92 -20.34 9.40
C PRO A 667 -5.82 -19.63 10.18
N GLN A 668 -4.57 -19.90 9.81
CA GLN A 668 -3.40 -19.22 10.38
C GLN A 668 -3.56 -17.71 10.14
N ARG A 669 -3.53 -16.95 11.25
CA ARG A 669 -3.74 -15.50 11.23
C ARG A 669 -2.42 -14.83 10.83
N ASN A 670 -2.14 -14.74 9.54
CA ASN A 670 -1.03 -13.93 9.05
C ASN A 670 -1.39 -12.46 9.24
N ARG A 671 -0.52 -11.75 9.98
CA ARG A 671 -0.62 -10.30 10.18
C ARG A 671 0.46 -9.60 9.37
N ASP A 672 0.12 -8.41 8.90
CA ASP A 672 1.04 -7.57 8.15
C ASP A 672 2.00 -6.83 9.09
N SER A 673 3.23 -6.63 8.63
CA SER A 673 4.23 -5.79 9.30
C SER A 673 3.82 -4.32 9.22
N SER A 674 4.17 -3.52 10.23
CA SER A 674 3.89 -2.07 10.20
C SER A 674 4.79 -1.29 9.24
N VAL A 675 5.95 -1.87 8.93
CA VAL A 675 6.91 -1.34 7.97
C VAL A 675 7.49 -2.49 7.13
N ASN A 676 7.74 -2.20 5.86
CA ASN A 676 8.45 -3.12 4.97
C ASN A 676 9.94 -3.05 5.27
N ILE A 677 10.48 -4.13 5.82
CA ILE A 677 11.92 -4.25 6.12
C ILE A 677 12.64 -4.37 4.78
N ARG A 678 13.55 -3.43 4.50
CA ARG A 678 14.34 -3.42 3.25
C ARG A 678 15.59 -4.31 3.39
N PRO A 679 16.13 -4.89 2.28
CA PRO A 679 17.30 -5.77 2.33
C PRO A 679 18.57 -5.12 2.93
N GLU A 680 18.69 -3.81 2.82
CA GLU A 680 19.81 -3.03 3.34
C GLU A 680 19.74 -2.76 4.86
N TRP A 681 18.62 -3.10 5.51
CA TRP A 681 18.48 -2.92 6.97
C TRP A 681 19.22 -4.01 7.74
N GLN A 682 20.12 -3.60 8.62
CA GLN A 682 20.89 -4.54 9.44
C GLN A 682 20.17 -4.77 10.77
N VAL A 683 19.86 -6.03 11.10
CA VAL A 683 19.36 -6.41 12.43
C VAL A 683 20.51 -6.30 13.43
N LEU A 684 20.32 -5.49 14.47
CA LEU A 684 21.31 -5.28 15.53
C LEU A 684 21.04 -6.17 16.74
N GLU A 685 19.80 -6.19 17.22
CA GLU A 685 19.38 -6.98 18.39
C GLU A 685 17.94 -7.47 18.19
N GLU A 686 17.68 -8.70 18.64
CA GLU A 686 16.33 -9.25 18.78
C GLU A 686 16.04 -9.51 20.27
N VAL A 687 14.99 -8.87 20.79
CA VAL A 687 14.58 -9.02 22.19
C VAL A 687 13.19 -9.63 22.27
N ASP A 688 13.07 -10.75 22.96
CA ASP A 688 11.81 -11.42 23.20
C ASP A 688 11.04 -10.79 24.38
N PHE A 689 9.72 -10.91 24.35
CA PHE A 689 8.88 -10.33 25.40
C PHE A 689 9.15 -10.96 26.78
N SER A 690 9.69 -12.18 26.85
CA SER A 690 10.00 -12.83 28.12
C SER A 690 11.22 -12.20 28.81
N ARG A 691 12.21 -11.69 28.06
CA ARG A 691 13.29 -10.84 28.59
C ARG A 691 12.71 -9.50 29.06
N LEU A 692 11.92 -8.83 28.22
CA LEU A 692 11.37 -7.50 28.53
C LEU A 692 10.47 -7.50 29.79
N SER A 693 9.67 -8.54 29.98
CA SER A 693 8.75 -8.64 31.13
C SER A 693 9.44 -8.82 32.49
N LYS A 694 10.76 -9.12 32.50
CA LYS A 694 11.55 -9.30 33.73
C LYS A 694 12.30 -8.03 34.15
N LEU A 695 12.35 -7.03 33.27
CA LEU A 695 13.03 -5.76 33.55
C LEU A 695 12.30 -4.99 34.64
N ASN A 696 13.04 -4.21 35.42
CA ASN A 696 12.46 -3.40 36.48
C ASN A 696 13.37 -2.20 36.77
N LEU A 697 12.79 -1.02 36.84
CA LEU A 697 13.45 0.23 37.23
C LEU A 697 12.44 1.11 37.97
N GLU A 698 12.78 1.59 39.15
CA GLU A 698 11.98 2.60 39.84
C GLU A 698 12.46 3.99 39.46
N THR A 699 11.51 4.88 39.17
CA THR A 699 11.78 6.26 38.78
C THR A 699 10.86 7.20 39.57
N PRO A 700 11.29 8.45 39.83
CA PRO A 700 10.44 9.44 40.48
C PRO A 700 9.27 9.86 39.59
N ASP A 701 8.28 10.54 40.16
CA ASP A 701 7.01 10.94 39.50
C ASP A 701 7.14 11.96 38.36
N GLY A 702 8.36 12.42 38.07
CA GLY A 702 8.70 13.42 37.07
C GLY A 702 8.46 14.86 37.55
N GLU A 703 9.33 15.76 37.10
CA GLU A 703 9.26 17.20 37.36
C GLU A 703 8.60 17.92 36.19
N ASP A 704 7.68 18.85 36.47
CA ASP A 704 7.01 19.66 35.44
C ASP A 704 7.94 20.83 35.08
N LEU A 705 8.46 20.85 33.85
CA LEU A 705 9.33 21.91 33.37
C LEU A 705 8.51 23.12 32.89
N ASP A 706 7.56 22.85 31.99
CA ASP A 706 6.75 23.90 31.39
C ASP A 706 5.40 23.39 30.84
N ASP A 707 4.47 24.32 30.61
CA ASP A 707 3.07 24.04 30.31
C ASP A 707 2.45 24.99 29.28
N TYR A 708 1.79 24.39 28.28
CA TYR A 708 1.31 25.08 27.07
C TYR A 708 -0.15 24.72 26.75
N GLY A 709 -0.86 25.65 26.12
CA GLY A 709 -2.21 25.46 25.60
C GLY A 709 -3.31 25.89 26.57
N PHE A 710 -4.50 25.31 26.44
CA PHE A 710 -5.63 25.61 27.30
C PHE A 710 -6.56 24.40 27.41
N LEU A 711 -7.36 24.39 28.48
CA LEU A 711 -8.35 23.34 28.74
C LEU A 711 -9.72 23.95 29.00
N TYR A 712 -10.76 23.31 28.47
CA TYR A 712 -12.14 23.59 28.89
C TYR A 712 -12.53 22.72 30.09
N TYR A 713 -13.50 23.18 30.89
CA TYR A 713 -14.08 22.33 31.93
C TYR A 713 -14.88 21.17 31.33
N TYR A 714 -14.71 19.99 31.91
CA TYR A 714 -15.49 18.80 31.61
C TYR A 714 -16.97 18.96 32.02
N ASP A 715 -17.87 18.61 31.10
CA ASP A 715 -19.30 18.59 31.36
C ASP A 715 -19.70 17.35 32.19
N ARG A 716 -19.84 17.57 33.50
CA ARG A 716 -20.29 16.55 34.46
C ARG A 716 -21.65 15.95 34.17
N SER A 717 -22.45 16.55 33.28
CA SER A 717 -23.71 15.96 32.87
C SER A 717 -23.55 14.63 32.13
N TYR A 718 -22.36 14.35 31.57
CA TYR A 718 -22.01 13.07 30.94
C TYR A 718 -21.72 11.94 31.94
N ASP A 719 -21.40 12.24 33.21
CA ASP A 719 -21.21 11.23 34.26
C ASP A 719 -22.53 10.53 34.64
N LYS A 720 -23.67 11.17 34.37
CA LYS A 720 -24.99 10.59 34.61
C LYS A 720 -25.32 9.59 33.50
N MET A 721 -25.66 8.36 33.89
CA MET A 721 -26.07 7.36 32.90
C MET A 721 -27.31 7.84 32.13
N PRO A 722 -27.31 7.77 30.78
CA PRO A 722 -28.45 8.17 29.98
C PRO A 722 -29.65 7.27 30.25
N VAL A 723 -30.85 7.86 30.22
CA VAL A 723 -32.11 7.11 30.32
C VAL A 723 -32.28 6.28 29.04
N LYS A 724 -32.72 5.03 29.17
CA LYS A 724 -32.92 4.11 28.04
C LYS A 724 -33.78 4.76 26.95
N GLY A 725 -33.26 4.84 25.72
CA GLY A 725 -33.92 5.50 24.59
C GLY A 725 -33.62 7.00 24.44
N HIS A 726 -32.90 7.60 25.38
CA HIS A 726 -32.43 8.99 25.36
C HIS A 726 -30.89 9.06 25.50
N GLU A 727 -30.21 8.12 24.83
CA GLU A 727 -28.74 8.11 24.72
C GLU A 727 -28.27 9.33 23.91
N ARG A 728 -27.15 9.95 24.32
CA ARG A 728 -26.58 11.09 23.60
C ARG A 728 -25.89 10.59 22.34
N ARG A 729 -26.20 11.20 21.19
CA ARG A 729 -25.52 10.88 19.94
C ARG A 729 -24.11 11.51 19.95
N LEU A 730 -23.12 10.76 19.48
CA LEU A 730 -21.79 11.30 19.23
C LEU A 730 -21.86 12.24 18.02
N GLN A 731 -21.35 13.46 18.17
CA GLN A 731 -21.31 14.51 17.16
C GLN A 731 -19.92 14.55 16.52
N SER A 732 -19.86 14.86 15.23
CA SER A 732 -18.60 15.21 14.57
C SER A 732 -18.34 16.69 14.85
N LEU A 733 -17.25 16.99 15.55
CA LEU A 733 -16.86 18.36 15.88
C LEU A 733 -15.52 18.65 15.21
N ASP A 734 -15.44 19.75 14.46
CA ASP A 734 -14.23 20.13 13.74
C ASP A 734 -13.41 21.09 14.61
N ARG A 735 -12.30 20.57 15.16
CA ARG A 735 -11.33 21.33 15.97
C ARG A 735 -9.92 20.99 15.55
N ALA A 736 -9.03 21.99 15.50
CA ALA A 736 -7.62 21.76 15.23
C ALA A 736 -7.00 20.98 16.39
N ALA A 737 -6.41 19.82 16.08
CA ALA A 737 -5.65 19.01 17.03
C ALA A 737 -4.40 18.45 16.35
N TYR A 738 -3.27 18.58 17.03
CA TYR A 738 -1.96 18.27 16.45
C TYR A 738 -1.44 16.93 16.96
N ASN A 739 -0.68 16.26 16.10
CA ASN A 739 -0.04 14.99 16.37
C ASN A 739 1.46 15.03 16.00
N VAL A 740 2.15 16.09 16.41
CA VAL A 740 3.56 16.36 16.05
C VAL A 740 4.48 15.33 16.71
N THR A 741 5.45 14.80 15.97
CA THR A 741 6.48 13.88 16.50
C THR A 741 7.47 14.61 17.42
N THR A 742 8.42 13.89 18.03
CA THR A 742 9.36 14.44 19.01
C THR A 742 10.34 15.43 18.38
N SER A 743 10.97 15.08 17.26
CA SER A 743 11.99 15.93 16.63
C SER A 743 11.42 17.19 15.98
N GLN A 744 10.14 17.19 15.59
CA GLN A 744 9.46 18.35 15.01
C GLN A 744 8.86 19.30 16.07
N ASP A 745 8.95 18.96 17.36
CA ASP A 745 8.41 19.79 18.44
C ASP A 745 9.38 20.93 18.82
N PRO A 746 9.01 22.20 18.63
CA PRO A 746 9.91 23.33 18.84
C PRO A 746 10.31 23.49 20.32
N VAL A 747 9.44 23.11 21.26
CA VAL A 747 9.73 23.19 22.69
C VAL A 747 10.71 22.09 23.09
N ILE A 748 10.58 20.88 22.52
CA ILE A 748 11.57 19.82 22.74
C ILE A 748 12.93 20.22 22.19
N GLN A 749 12.99 20.84 21.01
CA GLN A 749 14.25 21.34 20.45
C GLN A 749 14.88 22.40 21.36
N GLU A 750 14.11 23.36 21.88
CA GLU A 750 14.61 24.36 22.84
C GLU A 750 15.15 23.71 24.13
N LEU A 751 14.43 22.72 24.68
CA LEU A 751 14.87 21.98 25.88
C LEU A 751 16.12 21.13 25.60
N ALA A 752 16.24 20.60 24.39
CA ALA A 752 17.43 19.90 23.94
C ALA A 752 18.62 20.85 23.84
N GLU A 753 18.48 22.03 23.24
CA GLU A 753 19.53 23.05 23.16
C GLU A 753 20.01 23.50 24.55
N LYS A 754 19.10 23.62 25.51
CA LYS A 754 19.42 23.92 26.93
C LYS A 754 20.08 22.75 27.68
N ASN A 755 20.20 21.58 27.05
CA ASN A 755 20.73 20.35 27.64
C ASN A 755 19.99 19.91 28.93
N GLU A 756 18.67 20.06 28.95
CA GLU A 756 17.83 19.64 30.08
C GLU A 756 17.74 18.10 30.21
N ALA A 757 17.94 17.39 29.10
CA ALA A 757 17.93 15.94 29.02
C ALA A 757 18.81 15.43 27.86
N THR A 758 19.10 14.13 27.89
CA THR A 758 19.76 13.42 26.79
C THR A 758 18.76 12.62 25.95
N VAL A 759 17.62 12.27 26.52
CA VAL A 759 16.58 11.50 25.84
C VAL A 759 15.31 12.31 25.72
N PHE A 760 14.65 12.25 24.56
CA PHE A 760 13.43 12.99 24.27
C PHE A 760 12.38 12.07 23.64
N ALA A 761 11.13 12.19 24.09
CA ALA A 761 10.01 11.43 23.55
C ALA A 761 8.67 12.16 23.73
N THR A 762 7.64 11.73 23.00
CA THR A 762 6.24 12.04 23.34
C THR A 762 5.65 10.93 24.20
N SER A 763 4.64 11.28 25.01
CA SER A 763 3.93 10.31 25.86
C SER A 763 3.27 9.19 25.06
N ASP A 764 2.91 9.43 23.81
CA ASP A 764 2.33 8.42 22.94
C ASP A 764 3.34 7.33 22.57
N ILE A 765 4.53 7.74 22.09
CA ILE A 765 5.65 6.85 21.74
C ILE A 765 6.14 6.11 22.99
N LEU A 766 6.37 6.84 24.08
CA LEU A 766 6.86 6.26 25.33
C LEU A 766 5.87 5.25 25.92
N SER A 767 4.56 5.54 25.84
CA SER A 767 3.53 4.61 26.33
C SER A 767 3.51 3.28 25.57
N MET A 768 3.81 3.29 24.27
CA MET A 768 3.91 2.09 23.44
C MET A 768 5.15 1.29 23.81
N LEU A 769 6.30 1.95 24.01
CA LEU A 769 7.53 1.30 24.45
C LEU A 769 7.38 0.66 25.84
N MET A 770 6.84 1.38 26.82
CA MET A 770 6.60 0.86 28.18
C MET A 770 5.60 -0.30 28.22
N CYS A 771 4.64 -0.33 27.29
CA CYS A 771 3.59 -1.35 27.24
C CYS A 771 3.83 -2.42 26.17
N CYS A 772 5.01 -2.45 25.54
CA CYS A 772 5.28 -3.32 24.39
C CYS A 772 5.00 -4.81 24.61
N PRO A 773 5.19 -5.42 25.80
CA PRO A 773 4.94 -6.86 26.00
C PRO A 773 3.45 -7.24 25.89
N ARG A 774 2.54 -6.26 25.90
CA ARG A 774 1.10 -6.46 25.70
C ARG A 774 0.67 -6.35 24.23
N SER A 775 1.57 -5.92 23.35
CA SER A 775 1.27 -5.69 21.94
C SER A 775 1.20 -6.97 21.13
N VAL A 776 0.28 -7.00 20.18
CA VAL A 776 -0.02 -8.17 19.34
C VAL A 776 -0.05 -7.79 17.86
N TYR A 777 -0.41 -6.55 17.51
CA TYR A 777 -0.20 -6.00 16.16
C TYR A 777 1.18 -5.39 15.99
N SER A 778 1.69 -5.34 14.76
CA SER A 778 3.01 -4.75 14.47
C SER A 778 2.97 -3.22 14.61
N TRP A 779 4.07 -2.67 15.11
CA TRP A 779 4.30 -1.23 15.26
C TRP A 779 5.81 -0.97 15.12
N ASP A 780 6.14 0.26 14.75
CA ASP A 780 7.51 0.72 14.58
C ASP A 780 7.73 2.08 15.26
N ILE A 781 8.94 2.28 15.79
CA ILE A 781 9.42 3.53 16.38
C ILE A 781 10.74 3.88 15.72
N VAL A 782 10.87 5.10 15.23
CA VAL A 782 12.11 5.63 14.67
C VAL A 782 12.94 6.20 15.82
N ILE A 783 14.22 5.87 15.88
CA ILE A 783 15.13 6.37 16.91
C ILE A 783 16.23 7.14 16.19
N VAL A 784 16.30 8.45 16.44
CA VAL A 784 17.32 9.32 15.87
C VAL A 784 18.31 9.68 16.96
N ARG A 785 19.57 9.33 16.76
CA ARG A 785 20.68 9.70 17.66
C ARG A 785 21.50 10.80 17.01
N GLN A 786 21.62 11.93 17.70
CA GLN A 786 22.42 13.08 17.28
C GLN A 786 23.44 13.40 18.39
N GLY A 787 24.69 12.98 18.20
CA GLY A 787 25.70 13.00 19.26
C GLY A 787 25.26 12.21 20.50
N ASN A 788 25.19 12.86 21.67
CA ASN A 788 24.74 12.26 22.93
C ASN A 788 23.21 12.35 23.16
N LYS A 789 22.45 12.87 22.18
CA LYS A 789 21.00 13.04 22.28
C LYS A 789 20.27 11.94 21.52
N ILE A 790 19.21 11.40 22.12
CA ILE A 790 18.36 10.35 21.55
C ILE A 790 16.93 10.85 21.47
N TYR A 791 16.38 10.88 20.25
CA TYR A 791 15.00 11.22 19.97
C TYR A 791 14.23 9.96 19.58
N PHE A 792 13.15 9.68 20.31
CA PHE A 792 12.19 8.65 19.91
C PHE A 792 11.09 9.31 19.08
N ASP A 793 11.07 9.01 17.78
CA ASP A 793 10.14 9.55 16.80
C ASP A 793 9.17 8.49 16.27
N LYS A 794 8.10 8.98 15.66
CA LYS A 794 7.15 8.17 14.90
C LYS A 794 7.03 8.74 13.49
N ARG A 795 6.72 7.87 12.54
CA ARG A 795 6.40 8.27 11.16
C ARG A 795 5.01 8.88 11.08
N ASP A 796 4.80 9.72 10.09
CA ASP A 796 3.47 10.23 9.78
C ASP A 796 2.53 9.09 9.36
N GLY A 797 1.37 9.02 10.01
CA GLY A 797 0.40 7.94 9.77
C GLY A 797 0.83 6.57 10.29
N ALA A 798 1.82 6.51 11.20
CA ALA A 798 2.23 5.27 11.84
C ALA A 798 1.06 4.57 12.57
N SER A 799 1.13 3.24 12.67
CA SER A 799 0.07 2.44 13.32
C SER A 799 -0.13 2.80 14.80
N ILE A 800 0.86 3.44 15.43
CA ILE A 800 0.82 3.92 16.82
C ILE A 800 -0.25 5.00 17.03
N ASP A 801 -0.55 5.81 16.01
CA ASP A 801 -1.54 6.89 16.06
C ASP A 801 -2.99 6.37 16.06
N LEU A 802 -3.16 5.13 15.58
CA LEU A 802 -4.47 4.51 15.46
C LEU A 802 -4.83 3.74 16.74
N VAL A 803 -6.10 3.85 17.13
CA VAL A 803 -6.63 3.17 18.30
C VAL A 803 -7.02 1.74 17.95
N THR A 804 -6.25 0.74 18.41
CA THR A 804 -6.54 -0.68 18.12
C THR A 804 -7.87 -1.15 18.74
N VAL A 805 -8.54 -2.12 18.10
CA VAL A 805 -9.82 -2.68 18.57
C VAL A 805 -9.71 -4.19 18.68
N ASN A 806 -9.98 -4.71 19.87
CA ASN A 806 -9.98 -6.13 20.22
C ASN A 806 -8.69 -6.88 19.84
N GLU A 807 -7.57 -6.16 19.89
CA GLU A 807 -6.24 -6.68 19.55
C GLU A 807 -5.84 -7.92 20.40
N ASN A 808 -6.16 -7.91 21.69
CA ASN A 808 -5.82 -8.96 22.63
C ASN A 808 -6.94 -9.99 22.84
N ALA A 809 -8.03 -9.90 22.06
CA ALA A 809 -9.12 -10.86 22.15
C ALA A 809 -8.65 -12.26 21.71
N ALA A 810 -9.18 -13.30 22.35
CA ALA A 810 -8.91 -14.69 21.95
C ALA A 810 -9.34 -14.95 20.49
N ASP A 811 -10.44 -14.32 20.10
CA ASP A 811 -10.88 -14.21 18.72
C ASP A 811 -10.81 -12.74 18.30
N ALA A 812 -9.65 -12.31 17.79
CA ALA A 812 -9.41 -10.96 17.29
C ALA A 812 -10.04 -10.77 15.90
N PRO A 813 -10.38 -9.53 15.49
CA PRO A 813 -10.86 -9.24 14.15
C PRO A 813 -9.89 -9.75 13.08
N LEU A 814 -10.44 -10.25 11.97
CA LEU A 814 -9.66 -10.78 10.85
C LEU A 814 -9.63 -9.78 9.70
N GLU A 815 -8.53 -9.82 8.94
CA GLU A 815 -8.49 -9.19 7.64
C GLU A 815 -9.55 -9.80 6.72
N ALA A 816 -10.18 -8.97 5.87
CA ALA A 816 -11.21 -9.47 4.98
C ALA A 816 -10.59 -10.42 3.95
N SER A 817 -11.12 -11.64 3.86
CA SER A 817 -10.82 -12.56 2.77
C SER A 817 -11.41 -12.03 1.46
N GLU A 818 -10.89 -12.49 0.32
CA GLU A 818 -11.40 -12.13 -1.02
C GLU A 818 -12.90 -12.46 -1.22
N THR A 819 -13.47 -13.30 -0.36
CA THR A 819 -14.88 -13.74 -0.35
C THR A 819 -15.74 -13.08 0.74
N ALA A 820 -15.20 -12.12 1.49
CA ALA A 820 -15.85 -11.58 2.67
C ALA A 820 -17.08 -10.69 2.34
N SER A 821 -18.15 -10.85 3.10
CA SER A 821 -19.39 -10.09 2.97
C SER A 821 -19.22 -8.61 3.38
N LYS A 822 -20.10 -7.69 2.91
CA LYS A 822 -20.09 -6.25 3.29
C LYS A 822 -20.04 -6.01 4.82
N GLN A 823 -20.53 -6.95 5.63
CA GLN A 823 -20.52 -6.84 7.10
C GLN A 823 -19.16 -7.24 7.72
N GLU A 824 -18.37 -8.06 7.04
CA GLU A 824 -16.98 -8.39 7.42
C GLU A 824 -16.03 -7.26 7.00
N THR A 825 -16.30 -6.56 5.89
CA THR A 825 -15.44 -5.47 5.39
C THR A 825 -15.35 -4.27 6.34
N ILE A 826 -16.44 -3.94 7.07
CA ILE A 826 -16.45 -2.81 8.04
C ILE A 826 -15.86 -3.19 9.41
N ASN A 827 -15.57 -4.48 9.62
CA ASN A 827 -15.07 -5.01 10.88
C ASN A 827 -13.64 -5.56 10.73
N THR A 828 -12.91 -5.15 9.70
CA THR A 828 -11.47 -5.43 9.58
C THR A 828 -10.68 -4.62 10.60
N PRO A 829 -9.50 -5.12 11.06
CA PRO A 829 -8.65 -4.41 12.02
C PRO A 829 -8.40 -2.94 11.65
N GLY A 830 -8.00 -2.67 10.39
CA GLY A 830 -7.75 -1.30 9.91
C GLY A 830 -8.99 -0.39 9.95
N SER A 831 -10.15 -0.89 9.48
CA SER A 831 -11.41 -0.12 9.50
C SER A 831 -11.88 0.18 10.92
N LEU A 832 -11.76 -0.79 11.82
CA LEU A 832 -12.13 -0.62 13.22
C LEU A 832 -11.18 0.35 13.94
N ALA A 833 -9.88 0.32 13.63
CA ALA A 833 -8.91 1.22 14.23
C ALA A 833 -9.17 2.68 13.83
N LEU A 834 -9.51 2.90 12.57
CA LEU A 834 -9.96 4.20 12.07
C LEU A 834 -11.20 4.71 12.78
N GLU A 835 -12.24 3.89 12.83
CA GLU A 835 -13.49 4.22 13.49
C GLU A 835 -13.25 4.56 14.96
N ALA A 836 -12.47 3.75 15.68
CA ALA A 836 -12.14 3.98 17.08
C ALA A 836 -11.38 5.29 17.29
N THR A 837 -10.46 5.64 16.39
CA THR A 837 -9.68 6.89 16.45
C THR A 837 -10.60 8.11 16.29
N VAL A 838 -11.51 8.07 15.31
CA VAL A 838 -12.51 9.12 15.09
C VAL A 838 -13.47 9.25 16.28
N ILE A 839 -13.90 8.13 16.87
CA ILE A 839 -14.73 8.12 18.08
C ILE A 839 -13.97 8.79 19.24
N ASN A 840 -12.71 8.43 19.44
CA ASN A 840 -11.89 8.91 20.55
C ASN A 840 -11.67 10.42 20.46
N HIS A 841 -11.37 10.94 19.26
CA HIS A 841 -11.22 12.37 19.02
C HIS A 841 -12.53 13.14 19.30
N ASN A 842 -13.64 12.75 18.65
CA ASN A 842 -14.92 13.45 18.80
C ASN A 842 -15.48 13.39 20.23
N PHE A 843 -15.26 12.28 20.95
CA PHE A 843 -15.75 12.12 22.30
C PHE A 843 -15.07 13.08 23.28
N ALA A 844 -13.75 13.28 23.17
CA ALA A 844 -13.02 14.24 23.99
C ALA A 844 -13.55 15.67 23.76
N LEU A 845 -13.74 16.07 22.50
CA LEU A 845 -14.28 17.38 22.14
C LEU A 845 -15.71 17.60 22.63
N GLN A 846 -16.58 16.60 22.49
CA GLN A 846 -18.00 16.75 22.81
C GLN A 846 -18.28 16.80 24.33
N THR A 847 -17.35 16.32 25.16
CA THR A 847 -17.55 16.19 26.61
C THR A 847 -17.04 17.37 27.42
N VAL A 848 -16.57 18.43 26.77
CA VAL A 848 -16.18 19.69 27.41
C VAL A 848 -17.19 20.81 27.17
N ILE A 849 -17.17 21.82 28.03
CA ILE A 849 -18.03 23.00 27.93
C ILE A 849 -17.25 24.10 27.22
N GLU A 850 -17.47 24.25 25.91
CA GLU A 850 -16.85 25.31 25.13
C GLU A 850 -17.51 26.67 25.42
N SER A 851 -16.87 27.45 26.29
CA SER A 851 -17.22 28.85 26.53
C SER A 851 -16.04 29.55 27.17
N ASP A 852 -15.87 30.85 26.94
CA ASP A 852 -14.77 31.63 27.53
C ASP A 852 -14.78 31.57 29.06
N ALA A 853 -15.96 31.53 29.69
CA ALA A 853 -16.10 31.38 31.14
C ALA A 853 -15.66 30.01 31.67
N ALA A 854 -15.55 29.01 30.79
CA ALA A 854 -15.15 27.65 31.12
C ALA A 854 -13.74 27.29 30.61
N LYS A 855 -12.99 28.27 30.10
CA LYS A 855 -11.63 28.11 29.58
C LYS A 855 -10.61 28.35 30.70
N VAL A 856 -9.61 27.47 30.82
CA VAL A 856 -8.47 27.60 31.72
C VAL A 856 -7.21 27.63 30.85
N GLU A 857 -6.51 28.76 30.86
CA GLU A 857 -5.28 28.97 30.08
C GLU A 857 -4.06 28.56 30.91
N PHE A 858 -3.07 27.98 30.24
CA PHE A 858 -1.79 27.62 30.81
C PHE A 858 -0.78 28.76 30.59
N ARG A 859 0.46 28.61 31.09
CA ARG A 859 1.46 29.69 31.04
C ARG A 859 1.76 30.17 29.62
N HIS A 860 1.84 29.22 28.70
CA HIS A 860 2.15 29.49 27.31
C HIS A 860 0.97 29.11 26.39
N PRO A 861 0.79 29.80 25.25
CA PRO A 861 -0.19 29.39 24.24
C PRO A 861 0.21 28.04 23.63
N ASN A 862 -0.67 27.43 22.84
CA ASN A 862 -0.34 26.17 22.15
C ASN A 862 0.85 26.40 21.19
N PRO A 863 1.92 25.59 21.26
CA PRO A 863 3.15 25.82 20.49
C PRO A 863 3.02 25.48 19.00
N PHE A 864 1.93 24.83 18.60
CA PHE A 864 1.69 24.38 17.22
C PHE A 864 0.61 25.18 16.49
N TYR A 865 -0.17 26.00 17.21
CA TYR A 865 -1.33 26.70 16.64
C TYR A 865 -0.99 28.13 16.26
N ASN A 866 -1.25 28.47 15.01
CA ASN A 866 -1.12 29.83 14.52
C ASN A 866 -2.49 30.40 14.11
N ALA A 867 -3.02 31.30 14.95
CA ALA A 867 -4.34 31.91 14.74
C ALA A 867 -4.42 32.82 13.49
N SER A 868 -3.29 33.24 12.90
CA SER A 868 -3.29 34.02 11.66
C SER A 868 -3.35 33.16 10.40
N GLU A 869 -2.94 31.89 10.49
CA GLU A 869 -2.88 30.96 9.36
C GLU A 869 -4.04 29.96 9.37
N GLU A 870 -4.52 29.58 10.55
CA GLU A 870 -5.54 28.55 10.69
C GLU A 870 -6.94 29.11 10.99
N THR A 871 -7.93 28.61 10.25
CA THR A 871 -9.34 29.04 10.39
C THR A 871 -10.18 28.17 11.33
N GLU A 872 -9.67 27.01 11.78
CA GLU A 872 -10.38 26.16 12.75
C GLU A 872 -10.18 26.63 14.21
N PRO A 873 -11.20 26.49 15.08
CA PRO A 873 -11.00 26.68 16.50
C PRO A 873 -10.17 25.54 17.09
N LEU A 874 -9.22 25.89 17.95
CA LEU A 874 -8.32 24.96 18.60
C LEU A 874 -9.06 24.01 19.57
N ALA A 875 -8.68 22.73 19.57
CA ALA A 875 -9.21 21.75 20.51
C ALA A 875 -8.78 22.05 21.96
N SER A 876 -9.61 21.66 22.93
CA SER A 876 -9.23 21.65 24.35
C SER A 876 -8.11 20.63 24.56
N LYS A 877 -6.88 21.11 24.62
CA LYS A 877 -5.70 20.31 24.87
C LYS A 877 -4.59 21.17 25.45
N ALA A 878 -3.95 20.66 26.50
CA ALA A 878 -2.75 21.24 27.08
C ALA A 878 -1.60 20.25 27.02
N TYR A 879 -0.40 20.77 26.79
CA TYR A 879 0.85 20.02 26.75
C TYR A 879 1.68 20.36 27.98
N LYS A 880 2.21 19.33 28.64
CA LYS A 880 3.15 19.49 29.75
C LYS A 880 4.45 18.78 29.41
N TYR A 881 5.56 19.49 29.49
CA TYR A 881 6.89 18.95 29.29
C TYR A 881 7.45 18.53 30.65
N ARG A 882 7.71 17.24 30.82
CA ARG A 882 8.09 16.67 32.12
C ARG A 882 9.42 15.94 32.03
N ARG A 883 10.28 16.15 33.02
CA ARG A 883 11.60 15.51 33.13
C ARG A 883 11.54 14.33 34.09
N PHE A 884 12.07 13.19 33.66
CA PHE A 884 12.19 11.96 34.44
C PHE A 884 13.66 11.58 34.56
N ASP A 885 14.07 11.19 35.76
CA ASP A 885 15.41 10.69 36.04
C ASP A 885 15.43 9.17 35.83
N LEU A 886 16.29 8.71 34.93
CA LEU A 886 16.53 7.30 34.61
C LEU A 886 17.89 6.80 35.09
N SER A 887 18.62 7.61 35.87
CA SER A 887 20.00 7.32 36.28
C SER A 887 20.10 6.07 37.15
N LEU A 888 21.19 5.33 36.97
CA LEU A 888 21.59 4.19 37.78
C LEU A 888 22.87 4.55 38.55
N GLU A 889 23.15 3.84 39.65
CA GLU A 889 24.36 4.05 40.46
C GLU A 889 25.68 3.90 39.66
N ARG A 890 25.63 3.20 38.52
CA ARG A 890 26.78 2.98 37.63
C ARG A 890 27.01 4.11 36.62
N ASP A 891 26.06 5.03 36.45
CA ASP A 891 26.18 6.08 35.45
C ASP A 891 27.04 7.23 35.98
N GLU A 892 28.04 7.64 35.20
CA GLU A 892 28.91 8.77 35.55
C GLU A 892 28.19 10.12 35.44
N GLU A 893 27.21 10.22 34.53
CA GLU A 893 26.39 11.40 34.28
C GLU A 893 24.89 11.07 34.43
N PRO A 894 24.07 12.01 34.92
CA PRO A 894 22.65 11.79 35.11
C PRO A 894 21.93 11.58 33.75
N LEU A 895 21.15 10.50 33.65
CA LEU A 895 20.37 10.18 32.47
C LEU A 895 18.94 10.70 32.60
N ASN A 896 18.73 11.93 32.12
CA ASN A 896 17.41 12.56 32.11
C ASN A 896 16.66 12.31 30.80
N LEU A 897 15.36 12.02 30.92
CA LEU A 897 14.40 11.91 29.82
C LEU A 897 13.37 13.03 29.92
N VAL A 898 13.17 13.79 28.85
CA VAL A 898 12.06 14.74 28.72
C VAL A 898 10.93 14.13 27.90
N VAL A 899 9.71 14.23 28.41
CA VAL A 899 8.51 13.69 27.79
C VAL A 899 7.46 14.79 27.60
N ARG A 900 6.97 14.98 26.37
CA ARG A 900 5.75 15.77 26.13
C ARG A 900 4.51 14.95 26.46
N THR A 901 3.74 15.42 27.43
CA THR A 901 2.51 14.78 27.92
C THR A 901 1.29 15.63 27.60
N GLU A 902 0.12 15.00 27.52
CA GLU A 902 -1.13 15.65 27.08
C GLU A 902 -2.23 15.52 28.13
N VAL A 903 -3.03 16.58 28.27
CA VAL A 903 -4.24 16.63 29.12
C VAL A 903 -5.39 17.17 28.27
N ASP A 904 -6.60 16.63 28.46
CA ASP A 904 -7.76 16.91 27.59
C ASP A 904 -8.77 17.89 28.21
N ALA A 905 -8.94 17.91 29.54
CA ALA A 905 -9.90 18.79 30.21
C ALA A 905 -9.54 19.06 31.68
N VAL A 906 -10.26 20.00 32.31
CA VAL A 906 -10.23 20.24 33.76
C VAL A 906 -11.58 20.00 34.42
N MET A 907 -11.60 19.68 35.71
CA MET A 907 -12.83 19.53 36.48
C MET A 907 -12.62 19.96 37.93
N LYS A 908 -13.50 20.81 38.46
CA LYS A 908 -13.42 21.20 39.88
C LYS A 908 -13.83 20.07 40.80
N ASN A 909 -12.99 19.63 41.72
CA ASN A 909 -13.34 18.63 42.73
C ASN A 909 -14.55 19.13 43.55
N THR A 910 -15.59 18.30 43.67
CA THR A 910 -16.81 18.67 44.41
C THR A 910 -16.54 18.84 45.92
N ALA A 911 -15.49 18.19 46.45
CA ALA A 911 -15.16 18.22 47.87
C ALA A 911 -14.13 19.31 48.22
N SER A 912 -13.02 19.42 47.48
CA SER A 912 -11.95 20.41 47.77
C SER A 912 -12.09 21.73 47.00
N GLY A 913 -12.87 21.76 45.92
CA GLY A 913 -12.96 22.91 45.01
C GLY A 913 -11.75 23.10 44.08
N GLU A 914 -10.68 22.32 44.27
CA GLU A 914 -9.47 22.35 43.46
C GLU A 914 -9.72 21.84 42.04
N GLU A 915 -8.96 22.36 41.09
CA GLU A 915 -9.03 21.93 39.70
C GLU A 915 -8.26 20.63 39.50
N GLN A 916 -8.94 19.63 38.95
CA GLN A 916 -8.38 18.33 38.64
C GLN A 916 -8.18 18.22 37.13
N GLN A 917 -6.98 17.83 36.72
CA GLN A 917 -6.62 17.60 35.33
C GLN A 917 -7.09 16.22 34.87
N LEU A 918 -7.69 16.16 33.69
CA LEU A 918 -8.35 14.98 33.15
C LEU A 918 -7.76 14.54 31.82
N ILE A 919 -7.60 13.23 31.67
CA ILE A 919 -7.48 12.58 30.36
C ILE A 919 -8.81 11.93 30.01
N ILE A 920 -9.30 12.13 28.79
CA ILE A 920 -10.58 11.63 28.29
C ILE A 920 -10.32 10.69 27.11
N LYS A 921 -10.73 9.44 27.25
CA LYS A 921 -10.66 8.42 26.19
C LYS A 921 -11.99 7.71 26.01
N ALA A 922 -12.22 7.13 24.83
CA ALA A 922 -13.45 6.44 24.48
C ALA A 922 -13.19 4.98 24.09
N LEU A 923 -13.82 4.05 24.80
CA LEU A 923 -13.98 2.67 24.37
C LEU A 923 -15.12 2.58 23.37
N ASN A 924 -14.93 1.76 22.33
CA ASN A 924 -15.90 1.57 21.26
C ASN A 924 -16.40 0.12 21.18
N ASP A 925 -17.71 -0.04 21.02
CA ASP A 925 -18.39 -1.30 20.74
C ASP A 925 -18.99 -1.26 19.33
N PHE A 926 -18.59 -2.21 18.48
CA PHE A 926 -19.09 -2.34 17.12
C PHE A 926 -20.27 -3.31 17.05
N ASP A 927 -20.00 -4.61 17.19
CA ASP A 927 -21.00 -5.68 17.21
C ASP A 927 -20.56 -6.78 18.17
N SER A 928 -21.19 -6.83 19.35
CA SER A 928 -20.93 -7.84 20.39
C SER A 928 -21.14 -9.30 19.95
N LYS A 929 -21.79 -9.53 18.80
CA LYS A 929 -22.04 -10.88 18.27
C LYS A 929 -21.21 -11.20 17.03
N ALA A 930 -20.50 -10.23 16.47
CA ALA A 930 -19.67 -10.45 15.29
C ALA A 930 -18.43 -11.30 15.61
N GLN A 931 -17.86 -11.90 14.57
CA GLN A 931 -16.52 -12.47 14.66
C GLN A 931 -15.51 -11.37 15.02
N GLY A 932 -14.51 -11.69 15.84
CA GLY A 932 -13.58 -10.66 16.33
C GLY A 932 -14.08 -9.86 17.55
N SER A 933 -15.32 -10.09 17.99
CA SER A 933 -15.92 -9.39 19.15
C SER A 933 -15.31 -9.78 20.50
N GLY A 934 -14.47 -10.82 20.55
CA GLY A 934 -13.78 -11.26 21.76
C GLY A 934 -14.71 -11.70 22.90
N GLY A 935 -15.94 -12.10 22.58
CA GLY A 935 -16.94 -12.44 23.60
C GLY A 935 -17.44 -11.23 24.40
N SER A 936 -17.43 -10.04 23.79
CA SER A 936 -17.95 -8.82 24.41
C SER A 936 -19.41 -8.98 24.83
N LEU A 937 -19.72 -8.36 25.97
CA LEU A 937 -21.09 -8.27 26.48
C LEU A 937 -21.81 -7.14 25.75
N ASP A 938 -23.12 -7.27 25.52
CA ASP A 938 -23.93 -6.17 24.98
C ASP A 938 -24.01 -5.01 25.99
N TRP A 939 -23.32 -3.91 25.70
CA TRP A 939 -23.20 -2.78 26.61
C TRP A 939 -24.55 -2.13 26.91
N ARG A 940 -25.49 -2.11 25.95
CA ARG A 940 -26.82 -1.50 26.14
C ARG A 940 -27.63 -2.16 27.24
N THR A 941 -27.42 -3.46 27.46
CA THR A 941 -28.12 -4.23 28.50
C THR A 941 -27.29 -4.42 29.75
N LYS A 942 -25.95 -4.46 29.62
CA LYS A 942 -25.05 -4.85 30.71
C LYS A 942 -24.31 -3.69 31.39
N LEU A 943 -24.10 -2.56 30.74
CA LEU A 943 -23.31 -1.46 31.33
C LEU A 943 -23.91 -0.91 32.63
N ALA A 944 -25.24 -0.85 32.71
CA ALA A 944 -25.94 -0.35 33.91
C ALA A 944 -25.93 -1.34 35.08
N SER A 945 -26.09 -2.65 34.80
CA SER A 945 -26.26 -3.68 35.82
C SER A 945 -24.96 -4.42 36.17
N GLN A 946 -24.01 -4.51 35.23
CA GLN A 946 -22.81 -5.34 35.29
C GLN A 946 -21.59 -4.57 34.76
N ARG A 947 -21.44 -3.30 35.16
CA ARG A 947 -20.36 -2.40 34.73
C ARG A 947 -18.96 -3.04 34.87
N GLY A 948 -18.68 -3.65 36.02
CA GLY A 948 -17.39 -4.30 36.26
C GLY A 948 -17.09 -5.44 35.28
N ALA A 949 -18.11 -6.20 34.86
CA ALA A 949 -17.93 -7.27 33.88
C ALA A 949 -17.67 -6.73 32.46
N VAL A 950 -18.28 -5.60 32.10
CA VAL A 950 -17.99 -4.91 30.83
C VAL A 950 -16.54 -4.42 30.83
N VAL A 951 -16.14 -3.70 31.88
CA VAL A 951 -14.76 -3.18 32.01
C VAL A 951 -13.73 -4.30 32.03
N ALA A 952 -13.98 -5.41 32.74
CA ALA A 952 -13.06 -6.55 32.77
C ALA A 952 -12.93 -7.22 31.40
N THR A 953 -14.02 -7.31 30.63
CA THR A 953 -13.97 -7.82 29.25
C THR A 953 -13.13 -6.92 28.35
N GLU A 954 -13.29 -5.60 28.49
CA GLU A 954 -12.49 -4.62 27.75
C GLU A 954 -11.01 -4.63 28.16
N MET A 955 -10.70 -4.73 29.46
CA MET A 955 -9.33 -4.91 29.95
C MET A 955 -8.64 -6.13 29.34
N LYS A 956 -9.39 -7.20 29.08
CA LYS A 956 -8.87 -8.42 28.45
C LYS A 956 -8.69 -8.24 26.94
N ASN A 957 -9.72 -7.78 26.24
CA ASN A 957 -9.74 -7.71 24.77
C ASN A 957 -8.88 -6.55 24.22
N ASN A 958 -8.72 -5.49 25.01
CA ASN A 958 -8.05 -4.24 24.64
C ASN A 958 -6.91 -3.90 25.63
N SER A 959 -6.19 -4.93 26.11
CA SER A 959 -5.14 -4.83 27.13
C SER A 959 -4.02 -3.84 26.76
N CYS A 960 -3.51 -3.89 25.52
CA CYS A 960 -2.47 -2.98 25.04
C CYS A 960 -2.95 -1.52 25.01
N LYS A 961 -4.11 -1.29 24.39
CA LYS A 961 -4.76 0.03 24.30
C LYS A 961 -4.99 0.67 25.66
N LEU A 962 -5.61 -0.06 26.60
CA LEU A 962 -5.91 0.45 27.94
C LEU A 962 -4.63 0.69 28.76
N ALA A 963 -3.62 -0.17 28.61
CA ALA A 963 -2.33 0.04 29.26
C ALA A 963 -1.66 1.33 28.77
N ARG A 964 -1.60 1.55 27.44
CA ARG A 964 -1.04 2.79 26.85
C ARG A 964 -1.73 4.04 27.40
N TRP A 965 -3.06 4.09 27.37
CA TRP A 965 -3.79 5.26 27.87
C TRP A 965 -3.60 5.50 29.37
N THR A 966 -3.49 4.43 30.15
CA THR A 966 -3.22 4.53 31.59
C THR A 966 -1.82 5.07 31.85
N THR A 967 -0.82 4.57 31.11
CA THR A 967 0.55 5.09 31.15
C THR A 967 0.60 6.55 30.75
N GLN A 968 -0.08 6.97 29.67
CA GLN A 968 -0.18 8.38 29.26
C GLN A 968 -0.75 9.26 30.39
N ALA A 969 -1.80 8.81 31.06
CA ALA A 969 -2.41 9.54 32.19
C ALA A 969 -1.49 9.66 33.41
N ILE A 970 -0.72 8.62 33.71
CA ILE A 970 0.25 8.66 34.81
C ILE A 970 1.44 9.56 34.43
N LEU A 971 1.95 9.44 33.21
CA LEU A 971 3.00 10.31 32.69
C LEU A 971 2.58 11.78 32.67
N ALA A 972 1.31 12.11 32.38
CA ALA A 972 0.82 13.49 32.42
C ALA A 972 0.55 14.05 33.84
N LYS A 973 0.63 13.20 34.88
CA LYS A 973 0.16 13.50 36.24
C LYS A 973 -1.33 13.89 36.27
N ALA A 974 -2.15 13.23 35.45
CA ALA A 974 -3.58 13.46 35.45
C ALA A 974 -4.22 12.91 36.73
N ASP A 975 -5.10 13.68 37.37
CA ASP A 975 -5.78 13.27 38.59
C ASP A 975 -6.78 12.14 38.33
N MET A 976 -7.44 12.21 37.18
CA MET A 976 -8.53 11.32 36.80
C MET A 976 -8.50 11.03 35.31
N MET A 977 -8.80 9.79 34.96
CA MET A 977 -9.00 9.32 33.60
C MET A 977 -10.49 9.04 33.39
N LYS A 978 -11.11 9.66 32.39
CA LYS A 978 -12.51 9.43 32.00
C LYS A 978 -12.57 8.48 30.81
N LEU A 979 -13.30 7.38 30.97
CA LEU A 979 -13.56 6.38 29.94
C LEU A 979 -15.02 6.46 29.48
N GLY A 980 -15.23 6.90 28.24
CA GLY A 980 -16.51 6.84 27.56
C GLY A 980 -16.80 5.46 26.99
N PHE A 981 -18.06 5.02 27.08
CA PHE A 981 -18.55 3.79 26.45
C PHE A 981 -19.42 4.17 25.25
N VAL A 982 -18.86 4.08 24.06
CA VAL A 982 -19.51 4.48 22.80
C VAL A 982 -19.86 3.24 21.98
N SER A 983 -21.09 3.11 21.51
CA SER A 983 -21.52 1.96 20.68
C SER A 983 -22.13 2.45 19.38
N ARG A 984 -21.96 1.69 18.29
CA ARG A 984 -22.66 1.95 17.01
C ARG A 984 -24.17 1.96 17.23
N VAL A 985 -24.89 2.89 16.59
CA VAL A 985 -26.37 2.93 16.64
C VAL A 985 -26.96 1.66 16.01
N ASN A 986 -26.38 1.25 14.89
CA ASN A 986 -26.68 0.00 14.21
C ASN A 986 -25.38 -0.79 14.09
N PRO A 987 -25.26 -2.02 14.65
CA PRO A 987 -24.03 -2.81 14.56
C PRO A 987 -23.51 -3.02 13.13
N ARG A 988 -24.41 -2.97 12.13
CA ARG A 988 -24.11 -3.11 10.70
C ARG A 988 -23.64 -1.82 10.00
N SER A 989 -23.50 -0.71 10.72
CA SER A 989 -23.10 0.57 10.13
C SER A 989 -22.17 1.34 11.06
N ALA A 990 -20.98 1.68 10.57
CA ALA A 990 -19.99 2.50 11.27
C ALA A 990 -20.28 4.01 11.21
N ALA A 991 -21.40 4.45 10.61
CA ALA A 991 -21.64 5.86 10.31
C ALA A 991 -22.19 6.69 11.48
N ALA A 992 -22.70 6.05 12.53
CA ALA A 992 -23.33 6.74 13.65
C ALA A 992 -23.16 6.01 14.98
N HIS A 993 -22.85 6.78 16.03
CA HIS A 993 -22.55 6.26 17.37
C HIS A 993 -23.34 6.97 18.46
N VAL A 994 -23.49 6.30 19.59
CA VAL A 994 -24.15 6.80 20.80
C VAL A 994 -23.29 6.56 22.03
N ILE A 995 -23.30 7.52 22.94
CA ILE A 995 -22.61 7.47 24.23
C ILE A 995 -23.55 6.80 25.23
N LEU A 996 -23.15 5.63 25.73
CA LEU A 996 -23.93 4.82 26.67
C LEU A 996 -23.61 5.16 28.13
N GLY A 997 -22.47 5.77 28.40
CA GLY A 997 -22.07 6.23 29.73
C GLY A 997 -20.60 6.59 29.81
N VAL A 998 -20.20 7.22 30.91
CA VAL A 998 -18.81 7.59 31.21
C VAL A 998 -18.46 7.08 32.60
N VAL A 999 -17.24 6.58 32.76
CA VAL A 999 -16.70 6.11 34.05
C VAL A 999 -15.35 6.77 34.30
N GLY A 1000 -15.16 7.32 35.49
CA GLY A 1000 -13.89 7.89 35.92
C GLY A 1000 -13.08 6.90 36.76
N TYR A 1001 -11.76 6.87 36.53
CA TYR A 1001 -10.79 6.12 37.31
C TYR A 1001 -9.63 7.03 37.71
N LYS A 1002 -9.02 6.76 38.87
CA LYS A 1002 -7.68 7.28 39.15
C LYS A 1002 -6.66 6.46 38.35
N PRO A 1003 -5.73 7.07 37.60
CA PRO A 1003 -4.84 6.32 36.72
C PRO A 1003 -4.04 5.22 37.42
N ARG A 1004 -3.46 5.50 38.59
CA ARG A 1004 -2.68 4.51 39.37
C ARG A 1004 -3.53 3.33 39.86
N ASP A 1005 -4.75 3.60 40.34
CA ASP A 1005 -5.66 2.54 40.78
C ASP A 1005 -6.08 1.65 39.60
N PHE A 1006 -6.29 2.26 38.43
CA PHE A 1006 -6.65 1.53 37.22
C PHE A 1006 -5.48 0.69 36.69
N ALA A 1007 -4.23 1.18 36.77
CA ALA A 1007 -3.03 0.43 36.44
C ALA A 1007 -2.90 -0.85 37.29
N VAL A 1008 -3.13 -0.75 38.60
CA VAL A 1008 -3.14 -1.91 39.51
C VAL A 1008 -4.22 -2.91 39.12
N GLN A 1009 -5.44 -2.45 38.78
CA GLN A 1009 -6.53 -3.33 38.36
C GLN A 1009 -6.22 -4.13 37.09
N MET A 1010 -5.46 -3.56 36.15
CA MET A 1010 -5.05 -4.24 34.90
C MET A 1010 -3.69 -4.95 34.98
N ASN A 1011 -3.12 -5.06 36.18
CA ASN A 1011 -1.79 -5.64 36.44
C ASN A 1011 -0.68 -4.96 35.61
N LEU A 1012 -0.74 -3.64 35.45
CA LEU A 1012 0.26 -2.84 34.76
C LEU A 1012 1.33 -2.38 35.75
N ASN A 1013 2.56 -2.84 35.56
CA ASN A 1013 3.70 -2.43 36.36
C ASN A 1013 4.51 -1.35 35.61
N LEU A 1014 4.48 -0.12 36.10
CA LEU A 1014 5.24 0.99 35.52
C LEU A 1014 6.75 0.82 35.66
N SER A 1015 7.20 0.21 36.75
CA SER A 1015 8.62 -0.02 36.98
C SER A 1015 9.20 -0.98 35.95
N ASN A 1016 8.39 -1.95 35.47
CA ASN A 1016 8.77 -2.77 34.32
C ASN A 1016 8.88 -1.93 33.04
N GLY A 1017 7.92 -1.04 32.78
CA GLY A 1017 7.95 -0.13 31.64
C GLY A 1017 9.20 0.75 31.60
N TRP A 1018 9.59 1.33 32.75
CA TRP A 1018 10.82 2.11 32.85
C TRP A 1018 12.08 1.27 32.63
N GLY A 1019 12.09 0.01 33.11
CA GLY A 1019 13.18 -0.93 32.84
C GLY A 1019 13.35 -1.22 31.34
N ILE A 1020 12.24 -1.34 30.61
CA ILE A 1020 12.24 -1.51 29.14
C ILE A 1020 12.84 -0.29 28.46
N VAL A 1021 12.33 0.91 28.78
CA VAL A 1021 12.83 2.17 28.20
C VAL A 1021 14.33 2.32 28.45
N ARG A 1022 14.78 2.10 29.69
CA ARG A 1022 16.19 2.19 30.06
C ARG A 1022 17.06 1.21 29.29
N THR A 1023 16.59 -0.03 29.11
CA THR A 1023 17.35 -1.06 28.38
C THR A 1023 17.52 -0.70 26.90
N ILE A 1024 16.48 -0.15 26.26
CA ILE A 1024 16.58 0.30 24.87
C ILE A 1024 17.51 1.51 24.74
N VAL A 1025 17.46 2.45 25.68
CA VAL A 1025 18.41 3.58 25.72
C VAL A 1025 19.85 3.10 25.89
N ASP A 1026 20.11 2.18 26.83
CA ASP A 1026 21.45 1.59 27.04
C ASP A 1026 21.94 0.86 25.78
N LEU A 1027 21.06 0.11 25.11
CA LEU A 1027 21.39 -0.57 23.85
C LEU A 1027 21.82 0.43 22.78
N ILE A 1028 21.03 1.49 22.56
CA ILE A 1028 21.38 2.54 21.58
C ILE A 1028 22.71 3.21 21.94
N ARG A 1029 22.94 3.50 23.23
CA ARG A 1029 24.19 4.11 23.71
C ARG A 1029 25.41 3.21 23.43
N SER A 1030 25.30 1.90 23.65
CA SER A 1030 26.39 0.93 23.49
C SER A 1030 26.86 0.69 22.05
N LEU A 1031 26.01 0.98 21.06
CA LEU A 1031 26.32 0.76 19.64
C LEU A 1031 27.29 1.80 19.03
N ASP A 1032 27.88 2.66 19.85
CA ASP A 1032 28.74 3.78 19.40
C ASP A 1032 30.23 3.58 19.62
N ASP A 1033 30.65 2.58 20.41
CA ASP A 1033 32.06 2.46 20.82
C ASP A 1033 33.01 1.98 19.70
N GLU A 1034 32.51 1.62 18.50
CA GLU A 1034 33.33 0.97 17.47
C GLU A 1034 33.72 1.82 16.24
N GLU A 1035 33.14 2.98 15.93
CA GLU A 1035 33.49 3.70 14.68
C GLU A 1035 33.33 5.23 14.78
N GLU A 1036 34.40 5.93 15.21
CA GLU A 1036 34.51 7.41 15.21
C GLU A 1036 35.11 8.00 13.91
N GLU A 1037 35.36 7.21 12.86
CA GLU A 1037 36.11 7.69 11.67
C GLU A 1037 35.27 8.27 10.52
N SER A 1038 33.93 8.22 10.56
CA SER A 1038 33.08 8.81 9.51
C SER A 1038 32.36 10.05 10.04
N GLY A 1039 32.62 11.22 9.46
CA GLY A 1039 32.14 12.53 9.91
C GLY A 1039 30.63 12.79 9.84
N ASP A 1040 29.78 11.76 9.86
CA ASP A 1040 28.33 11.87 9.86
C ASP A 1040 27.77 11.74 11.28
N LYS A 1041 27.21 12.84 11.83
CA LYS A 1041 26.89 12.98 13.27
C LYS A 1041 25.52 12.40 13.68
N THR A 1042 24.74 11.89 12.74
CA THR A 1042 23.37 11.42 12.99
C THR A 1042 23.20 9.96 12.59
N LYS A 1043 22.86 9.10 13.56
CA LYS A 1043 22.53 7.69 13.32
C LYS A 1043 21.03 7.48 13.46
N LYS A 1044 20.43 6.73 12.54
CA LYS A 1044 19.00 6.41 12.53
C LYS A 1044 18.81 4.90 12.74
N TYR A 1045 17.88 4.56 13.63
CA TYR A 1045 17.50 3.18 13.93
C TYR A 1045 15.98 3.03 13.86
N VAL A 1046 15.50 1.81 13.62
CA VAL A 1046 14.08 1.49 13.62
C VAL A 1046 13.82 0.30 14.53
N LEU A 1047 13.00 0.51 15.56
CA LEU A 1047 12.55 -0.55 16.45
C LEU A 1047 11.20 -1.08 15.96
N VAL A 1048 11.17 -2.33 15.49
CA VAL A 1048 9.97 -2.96 14.92
C VAL A 1048 9.52 -4.12 15.77
N LYS A 1049 8.22 -4.17 16.09
CA LYS A 1049 7.62 -5.37 16.68
C LYS A 1049 7.14 -6.33 15.60
N ASP A 1050 7.57 -7.59 15.70
CA ASP A 1050 7.23 -8.63 14.71
C ASP A 1050 5.71 -8.86 14.65
N PRO A 1051 5.09 -8.94 13.46
CA PRO A 1051 3.65 -9.11 13.34
C PRO A 1051 3.11 -10.42 13.94
N ASN A 1052 3.90 -11.49 13.90
CA ASN A 1052 3.48 -12.86 14.21
C ASN A 1052 4.18 -13.45 15.44
N LYS A 1053 5.38 -12.97 15.80
CA LYS A 1053 6.18 -13.42 16.95
C LYS A 1053 6.18 -12.37 18.08
N PRO A 1054 6.22 -12.78 19.37
CA PRO A 1054 6.29 -11.86 20.51
C PRO A 1054 7.73 -11.36 20.74
N VAL A 1055 8.31 -10.71 19.72
CA VAL A 1055 9.67 -10.18 19.72
C VAL A 1055 9.69 -8.78 19.13
N ILE A 1056 10.63 -7.95 19.60
CA ILE A 1056 11.01 -6.68 18.96
C ILE A 1056 12.41 -6.80 18.37
N ARG A 1057 12.63 -6.18 17.21
CA ARG A 1057 13.92 -6.15 16.53
C ARG A 1057 14.35 -4.71 16.34
N LEU A 1058 15.61 -4.44 16.69
CA LEU A 1058 16.26 -3.16 16.42
C LEU A 1058 17.03 -3.26 15.11
N TYR A 1059 16.74 -2.36 14.18
CA TYR A 1059 17.41 -2.26 12.88
C TYR A 1059 18.27 -1.00 12.82
N SER A 1060 19.50 -1.14 12.30
CA SER A 1060 20.26 -0.02 11.77
C SER A 1060 19.77 0.29 10.37
N VAL A 1061 19.52 1.56 10.07
CA VAL A 1061 19.00 1.99 8.77
C VAL A 1061 19.81 3.18 8.23
N PRO A 1062 19.91 3.35 6.90
CA PRO A 1062 20.51 4.54 6.30
C PRO A 1062 19.86 5.83 6.84
N PRO A 1063 20.62 6.93 7.00
CA PRO A 1063 20.10 8.19 7.57
C PRO A 1063 18.90 8.73 6.78
N ASN A 1064 18.93 8.63 5.46
CA ASN A 1064 17.88 8.98 4.51
C ASN A 1064 16.63 8.06 4.50
N THR A 1065 16.59 7.04 5.38
CA THR A 1065 15.40 6.19 5.52
C THR A 1065 14.23 7.03 6.04
N PHE A 1066 13.12 7.04 5.27
CA PHE A 1066 11.91 7.85 5.44
C PHE A 1066 12.03 9.34 5.07
N GLU A 1067 13.18 9.83 4.61
CA GLU A 1067 13.36 11.24 4.19
C GLU A 1067 12.96 11.48 2.73
N GLU A 1068 13.05 10.46 1.87
CA GLU A 1068 12.56 10.51 0.47
C GLU A 1068 11.04 10.74 0.39
N ASP A 1069 10.29 10.40 1.45
CA ASP A 1069 8.85 10.69 1.57
C ASP A 1069 8.59 12.17 1.98
N GLU A 1070 9.55 12.85 2.63
CA GLU A 1070 9.44 14.24 3.11
C GLU A 1070 10.06 15.27 2.15
N GLU A 1071 11.18 14.97 1.47
CA GLU A 1071 11.78 15.88 0.46
C GLU A 1071 10.89 16.01 -0.78
N ALA A 1072 10.13 14.97 -1.13
CA ALA A 1072 9.06 15.05 -2.13
C ALA A 1072 7.94 16.04 -1.74
N ALA A 1073 7.84 16.42 -0.46
CA ALA A 1073 6.90 17.43 0.04
C ALA A 1073 7.56 18.80 0.35
N GLY A 1074 8.89 18.83 0.51
CA GLY A 1074 9.68 20.03 0.82
C GLY A 1074 10.19 20.78 -0.42
N GLU A 1075 10.58 20.07 -1.49
CA GLU A 1075 11.11 20.70 -2.72
C GLU A 1075 10.04 21.51 -3.47
N ASP A 1076 8.76 21.13 -3.37
CA ASP A 1076 7.65 21.88 -3.97
C ASP A 1076 7.44 23.28 -3.32
N LYS A 1077 8.01 23.54 -2.13
CA LYS A 1077 7.92 24.86 -1.46
C LYS A 1077 9.07 25.80 -1.77
N LEU A 1078 10.23 25.30 -2.20
CA LEU A 1078 11.40 26.13 -2.52
C LEU A 1078 11.37 26.65 -3.95
N GLU A 1079 10.73 25.93 -4.89
CA GLU A 1079 10.50 26.42 -6.26
C GLU A 1079 9.52 27.62 -6.32
N GLU A 1080 8.71 27.87 -5.27
CA GLU A 1080 7.80 29.03 -5.21
C GLU A 1080 8.48 30.33 -4.75
N ALA A 1081 9.59 30.27 -4.01
CA ALA A 1081 10.24 31.48 -3.48
C ALA A 1081 11.20 32.15 -4.47
N GLU A 1082 11.77 31.40 -5.42
CA GLU A 1082 12.66 31.96 -6.46
C GLU A 1082 11.91 32.44 -7.71
N GLY A 1083 10.60 32.16 -7.83
CA GLY A 1083 9.77 32.59 -8.97
C GLY A 1083 9.17 34.00 -8.85
N ASP A 1084 9.31 34.65 -7.69
CA ASP A 1084 8.70 35.97 -7.41
C ASP A 1084 9.68 37.16 -7.60
N GLU A 1085 10.92 36.90 -8.02
CA GLU A 1085 11.88 37.93 -8.46
C GLU A 1085 12.37 37.69 -9.90
N GLU A 1086 11.48 37.65 -10.90
CA GLU A 1086 11.80 38.03 -12.30
C GLU A 1086 10.59 38.45 -13.16
#